data_AF-A0A3D4RVL1-F1
#
_entry.id   AF-A0A3D4RVL1-F1
#
_cell.length_a   1.000
_cell.length_b   1.000
_cell.length_c   1.000
_cell.angle_alpha   90.00
_cell.angle_beta   90.00
_cell.angle_gamma   90.00
#
_symmetry.space_group_name_H-M   'P 1'
#
loop_
_entity.id
_entity.type
_entity.pdbx_description
1 polymer ?
#
loop_
_entity_poly.entity_id
_entity_poly.type
_entity_poly.pdbx_seq_one_letter_code
_entity_poly.pdbx_strand_id
1 'polypeptide(L)'
;MDPLNHRQRRMNTHQESKTDRWSVPDLIDFDYYVDEDERLARESSTERKRIAERDRRLYRDHIQQASAGIPEHSPRHRALALRLWLSARRSGEDPDLRSLLPGAAYARGQRLVSAGLLLLGLVLGIGVASALLSYDGRHPINVSWYVFVLVIMQILLVGTTAGIWYARRSALMQTTVQDISLLGQLVKPLFATAARWVQRQRLAHVPRDVSDRAKARQGLLKSHYALYGPAIYLPMLVPAQLFGIGFNLGAIFITVALEWFTDLAFGWGSALNVEPGTIHTIAQAIALPWSWLFGEGIGIPTLEQVAGTRINLKDPLFFLNADHLRSWRWFLVLAVFTYGLLPRLVLLALSVLKQRRTLAALPFTHQRTQALYARMITPMLETGGNTGSGPAMPIPAPLKPLTTARAAPQADEGASAQRVAEQESKLASDSQPKVQPAAPKPKPAPEPKPEPVPEPAPEPKPEPAPEPTPESASEPEPISVPAHAPMSEMPSAPRSEPSSGLAAKPEREPKQESSVDARSGTPPTGTAIAADACVLLIHVDVADTLEEADHGRLQLMLRQLSGWRVAASATFGGGSTMATQALSLVHNSQWESAPARVALLQDGSQPPITESLRFLRAVRAAAGDQAQILLALVGDPEGDDPLPPLALFDFTDWQSKIEQMGDPYLRLEMLAGSDQETD
;
A
#
# COMPACT_ATOMS: atom_id res chain seq x y z
N MET A 1 7.17 31.79 49.60
CA MET A 1 7.60 31.87 48.19
C MET A 1 7.63 30.46 47.64
N ASP A 2 6.64 30.12 46.82
CA ASP A 2 6.39 28.74 46.40
C ASP A 2 7.01 28.47 45.01
N PRO A 3 7.99 27.54 44.87
CA PRO A 3 8.74 27.33 43.62
C PRO A 3 7.90 26.78 42.47
N LEU A 4 6.69 26.27 42.75
CA LEU A 4 5.83 25.62 41.77
C LEU A 4 5.07 26.61 40.86
N ASN A 5 4.88 27.85 41.31
CA ASN A 5 4.20 28.88 40.51
C ASN A 5 5.07 29.44 39.37
N HIS A 6 6.40 29.30 39.45
CA HIS A 6 7.29 29.74 38.36
C HIS A 6 7.38 28.75 37.20
N ARG A 7 7.05 27.47 37.40
CA ARG A 7 7.06 26.46 36.33
C ARG A 7 5.80 26.50 35.47
N GLN A 8 4.62 26.77 36.07
CA GLN A 8 3.37 26.91 35.31
C GLN A 8 3.28 28.22 34.51
N ARG A 9 3.94 29.30 34.96
CA ARG A 9 3.97 30.58 34.21
C ARG A 9 4.87 30.55 32.97
N ARG A 10 5.72 29.53 32.79
CA ARG A 10 6.52 29.31 31.57
C ARG A 10 5.85 28.42 30.52
N MET A 11 4.68 27.84 30.80
CA MET A 11 4.01 26.91 29.86
C MET A 11 2.92 27.55 28.98
N ASN A 12 2.57 28.83 29.16
CA ASN A 12 1.50 29.49 28.40
C ASN A 12 1.90 30.74 27.59
N THR A 13 3.19 31.07 27.48
CA THR A 13 3.64 31.99 26.43
C THR A 13 3.83 31.19 25.14
N HIS A 14 2.78 31.12 24.33
CA HIS A 14 2.94 30.94 22.88
C HIS A 14 3.73 32.15 22.36
N GLN A 15 5.05 32.10 22.53
CA GLN A 15 5.98 32.97 21.85
C GLN A 15 5.82 32.65 20.37
N GLU A 16 5.05 33.46 19.63
CA GLU A 16 5.08 33.41 18.16
C GLU A 16 6.55 33.40 17.76
N SER A 17 6.98 32.37 17.03
CA SER A 17 8.34 32.33 16.52
C SER A 17 8.56 33.61 15.73
N LYS A 18 9.53 34.43 16.15
CA LYS A 18 10.08 35.59 15.43
C LYS A 18 10.67 35.13 14.09
N THR A 19 9.82 34.66 13.19
CA THR A 19 10.19 34.23 11.85
C THR A 19 9.57 35.24 10.91
N ASP A 20 10.40 35.95 10.15
CA ASP A 20 10.00 36.93 9.12
C ASP A 20 9.29 36.29 7.91
N ARG A 21 8.83 35.05 8.05
CA ARG A 21 8.28 34.24 6.97
C ARG A 21 6.77 34.23 7.04
N TRP A 22 6.16 34.35 5.87
CA TRP A 22 4.72 34.21 5.70
C TRP A 22 4.31 32.74 5.72
N SER A 23 3.25 32.45 6.49
CA SER A 23 2.53 31.17 6.45
C SER A 23 1.11 31.35 5.93
N VAL A 24 0.43 30.26 5.57
CA VAL A 24 -0.99 30.33 5.15
C VAL A 24 -1.87 30.88 6.28
N PRO A 25 -1.75 30.44 7.55
CA PRO A 25 -2.43 31.07 8.67
C PRO A 25 -2.17 32.58 8.80
N ASP A 26 -0.96 33.04 8.49
CA ASP A 26 -0.62 34.47 8.54
C ASP A 26 -1.37 35.28 7.48
N LEU A 27 -1.50 34.76 6.27
CA LEU A 27 -2.27 35.43 5.23
C LEU A 27 -3.76 35.55 5.59
N ILE A 28 -4.32 34.53 6.24
CA ILE A 28 -5.73 34.55 6.68
C ILE A 28 -5.97 35.65 7.70
N ASP A 29 -5.12 35.72 8.73
CA ASP A 29 -5.27 36.75 9.76
C ASP A 29 -4.96 38.13 9.21
N PHE A 30 -4.02 38.24 8.26
CA PHE A 30 -3.74 39.48 7.55
C PHE A 30 -4.97 39.98 6.79
N ASP A 31 -5.59 39.12 5.97
CA ASP A 31 -6.81 39.48 5.23
C ASP A 31 -7.96 39.83 6.18
N TYR A 32 -8.10 39.10 7.30
CA TYR A 32 -9.08 39.40 8.33
C TYR A 32 -8.90 40.82 8.90
N TYR A 33 -7.68 41.23 9.24
CA TYR A 33 -7.43 42.58 9.77
C TYR A 33 -7.62 43.67 8.71
N VAL A 34 -7.21 43.42 7.47
CA VAL A 34 -7.41 44.36 6.35
C VAL A 34 -8.90 44.56 6.08
N ASP A 35 -9.69 43.48 6.05
CA ASP A 35 -11.13 43.54 5.86
C ASP A 35 -11.83 44.30 6.99
N GLU A 36 -11.42 44.06 8.24
CA GLU A 36 -11.96 44.77 9.40
C GLU A 36 -11.65 46.27 9.35
N ASP A 37 -10.42 46.65 9.03
CA ASP A 37 -10.03 48.06 8.90
C ASP A 37 -10.78 48.77 7.76
N GLU A 38 -10.98 48.08 6.61
CA GLU A 38 -11.76 48.65 5.51
C GLU A 38 -13.23 48.84 5.87
N ARG A 39 -13.81 47.91 6.63
CA ARG A 39 -15.18 48.03 7.13
C ARG A 39 -15.34 49.26 8.02
N LEU A 40 -14.47 49.41 9.02
CA LEU A 40 -14.46 50.57 9.93
C LEU A 40 -14.18 51.89 9.20
N ALA A 41 -13.27 51.88 8.22
CA ALA A 41 -12.96 53.06 7.42
C ALA A 41 -14.09 53.50 6.46
N ARG A 42 -15.03 52.60 6.14
CA ARG A 42 -16.26 52.90 5.39
C ARG A 42 -17.36 53.49 6.29
N GLU A 43 -17.41 53.09 7.55
CA GLU A 43 -18.43 53.54 8.52
C GLU A 43 -18.27 55.02 8.91
N SER A 44 -17.05 55.51 9.16
CA SER A 44 -16.83 56.91 9.53
C SER A 44 -15.48 57.49 9.07
N SER A 45 -15.44 58.80 8.85
CA SER A 45 -14.22 59.53 8.51
C SER A 45 -13.23 59.62 9.70
N THR A 46 -13.74 59.63 10.93
CA THR A 46 -12.95 59.63 12.17
C THR A 46 -12.20 58.31 12.35
N GLU A 47 -12.86 57.17 12.15
CA GLU A 47 -12.20 55.85 12.19
C GLU A 47 -11.16 55.71 11.08
N ARG A 48 -11.45 56.22 9.87
CA ARG A 48 -10.47 56.25 8.78
C ARG A 48 -9.18 56.99 9.18
N LYS A 49 -9.29 58.15 9.83
CA LYS A 49 -8.14 58.91 10.34
C LYS A 49 -7.42 58.13 11.46
N ARG A 50 -8.16 57.55 12.40
CA ARG A 50 -7.61 56.76 13.51
C ARG A 50 -6.78 55.56 13.03
N ILE A 51 -7.29 54.85 12.01
CA ILE A 51 -6.60 53.71 11.41
C ILE A 51 -5.32 54.16 10.69
N ALA A 52 -5.35 55.29 9.97
CA ALA A 52 -4.17 55.85 9.33
C ALA A 52 -3.09 56.27 10.33
N GLU A 53 -3.48 56.95 11.40
CA GLU A 53 -2.56 57.36 12.47
C GLU A 53 -1.95 56.14 13.18
N ARG A 54 -2.77 55.13 13.50
CA ARG A 54 -2.32 53.86 14.08
C ARG A 54 -1.24 53.21 13.21
N ASP A 55 -1.51 53.04 11.92
CA ASP A 55 -0.60 52.36 11.01
C ASP A 55 0.70 53.14 10.78
N ARG A 56 0.60 54.47 10.72
CA ARG A 56 1.76 55.34 10.63
C ARG A 56 2.64 55.28 11.88
N ARG A 57 2.01 55.29 13.07
CA ARG A 57 2.71 55.12 14.35
C ARG A 57 3.39 53.75 14.42
N LEU A 58 2.67 52.67 14.07
CA LEU A 58 3.25 51.33 14.02
C LEU A 58 4.46 51.28 13.08
N TYR A 59 4.38 51.94 11.92
CA TYR A 59 5.50 52.00 10.99
C TYR A 59 6.71 52.69 11.60
N ARG A 60 6.55 53.91 12.14
CA ARG A 60 7.64 54.69 12.74
C ARG A 60 8.26 54.01 13.95
N ASP A 61 7.44 53.51 14.86
CA ASP A 61 7.89 53.05 16.16
C ASP A 61 8.53 51.65 16.11
N HIS A 62 8.05 50.77 15.22
CA HIS A 62 8.44 49.36 15.22
C HIS A 62 8.96 48.84 13.88
N ILE A 63 8.35 49.24 12.76
CA ILE A 63 8.64 48.63 11.45
C ILE A 63 9.86 49.25 10.79
N GLN A 64 9.99 50.58 10.83
CA GLN A 64 11.05 51.33 10.15
C GLN A 64 12.45 50.95 10.66
N GLN A 65 12.59 50.74 11.98
CA GLN A 65 13.85 50.29 12.56
C GLN A 65 14.16 48.83 12.16
N ALA A 66 13.15 47.96 12.15
CA ALA A 66 13.31 46.54 11.81
C ALA A 66 13.54 46.30 10.30
N SER A 67 13.10 47.21 9.44
CA SER A 67 13.33 47.17 7.99
C SER A 67 14.54 48.02 7.54
N ALA A 68 15.32 48.56 8.49
CA ALA A 68 16.51 49.35 8.21
C ALA A 68 17.51 48.55 7.35
N GLY A 69 17.98 49.17 6.25
CA GLY A 69 18.90 48.55 5.29
C GLY A 69 18.23 47.84 4.10
N ILE A 70 16.90 47.75 4.06
CA ILE A 70 16.16 47.27 2.88
C ILE A 70 15.58 48.48 2.14
N PRO A 71 15.81 48.64 0.82
CA PRO A 71 15.25 49.76 0.06
C PRO A 71 13.72 49.80 0.17
N GLU A 72 13.18 50.98 0.50
CA GLU A 72 11.74 51.21 0.51
C GLU A 72 11.14 50.89 -0.88
N HIS A 73 9.88 50.48 -0.89
CA HIS A 73 9.13 50.05 -2.09
C HIS A 73 9.63 48.77 -2.77
N SER A 74 10.73 48.16 -2.31
CA SER A 74 11.13 46.83 -2.76
C SER A 74 10.12 45.74 -2.34
N PRO A 75 9.98 44.63 -3.09
CA PRO A 75 9.10 43.53 -2.70
C PRO A 75 9.44 42.94 -1.32
N ARG A 76 10.74 42.86 -1.00
CA ARG A 76 11.22 42.40 0.32
C ARG A 76 10.82 43.35 1.43
N HIS A 77 10.97 44.66 1.24
CA HIS A 77 10.54 45.66 2.22
C HIS A 77 9.02 45.59 2.45
N ARG A 78 8.24 45.51 1.37
CA ARG A 78 6.78 45.35 1.44
C ARG A 78 6.36 44.11 2.23
N ALA A 79 6.91 42.95 1.88
CA ALA A 79 6.57 41.69 2.55
C ALA A 79 6.93 41.72 4.05
N LEU A 80 8.09 42.28 4.41
CA LEU A 80 8.53 42.41 5.80
C LEU A 80 7.67 43.42 6.58
N ALA A 81 7.42 44.60 6.01
CA ALA A 81 6.64 45.65 6.65
C ALA A 81 5.21 45.17 6.96
N LEU A 82 4.55 44.52 6.01
CA LEU A 82 3.22 43.95 6.20
C LEU A 82 3.22 42.80 7.23
N ARG A 83 4.30 42.01 7.30
CA ARG A 83 4.43 40.93 8.30
C ARG A 83 4.59 41.47 9.71
N LEU A 84 5.38 42.53 9.87
CA LEU A 84 5.60 43.21 11.14
C LEU A 84 4.34 43.94 11.60
N TRP A 85 3.62 44.58 10.67
CA TRP A 85 2.31 45.15 10.93
C TRP A 85 1.33 44.09 11.45
N LEU A 86 1.24 42.92 10.81
CA LEU A 86 0.41 41.81 11.27
C LEU A 86 0.79 41.35 12.69
N SER A 87 2.09 41.18 12.97
CA SER A 87 2.53 40.78 14.32
C SER A 87 2.18 41.83 15.37
N ALA A 88 2.29 43.12 15.03
CA ALA A 88 1.92 44.21 15.94
C ALA A 88 0.41 44.21 16.21
N ARG A 89 -0.42 44.02 15.17
CA ARG A 89 -1.88 43.88 15.30
C ARG A 89 -2.24 42.71 16.21
N ARG A 90 -1.66 41.53 16.00
CA ARG A 90 -1.88 40.36 16.87
C ARG A 90 -1.45 40.61 18.31
N SER A 91 -0.31 41.25 18.51
CA SER A 91 0.25 41.51 19.85
C SER A 91 -0.61 42.48 20.66
N GLY A 92 -1.26 43.45 20.00
CA GLY A 92 -2.20 44.38 20.62
C GLY A 92 -3.62 43.84 20.83
N GLU A 93 -3.94 42.67 20.29
CA GLU A 93 -5.24 42.00 20.49
C GLU A 93 -5.26 41.25 21.83
N ASP A 94 -6.44 41.19 22.46
CA ASP A 94 -6.69 40.41 23.67
C ASP A 94 -6.23 38.95 23.47
N PRO A 95 -5.45 38.36 24.40
CA PRO A 95 -5.03 36.97 24.35
C PRO A 95 -6.16 35.97 24.05
N ASP A 96 -7.36 36.20 24.59
CA ASP A 96 -8.50 35.31 24.40
C ASP A 96 -9.02 35.38 22.95
N LEU A 97 -9.09 36.58 22.37
CA LEU A 97 -9.45 36.79 20.96
C LEU A 97 -8.36 36.30 19.99
N ARG A 98 -7.08 36.42 20.35
CA ARG A 98 -5.96 35.94 19.53
C ARG A 98 -6.08 34.44 19.26
N SER A 99 -6.55 33.67 20.25
CA SER A 99 -6.83 32.25 20.10
C SER A 99 -8.05 31.93 19.22
N LEU A 100 -8.90 32.91 18.92
CA LEU A 100 -10.09 32.76 18.10
C LEU A 100 -9.91 33.30 16.68
N LEU A 101 -8.72 33.83 16.36
CA LEU A 101 -8.42 34.34 15.03
C LEU A 101 -8.60 33.26 13.95
N PRO A 102 -9.14 33.62 12.76
CA PRO A 102 -9.46 32.65 11.72
C PRO A 102 -8.25 31.84 11.25
N GLY A 103 -7.07 32.44 11.19
CA GLY A 103 -5.81 31.78 10.85
C GLY A 103 -5.36 30.77 11.90
N ALA A 104 -5.49 31.11 13.19
CA ALA A 104 -5.23 30.18 14.28
C ALA A 104 -6.21 29.00 14.30
N ALA A 105 -7.48 29.23 13.94
CA ALA A 105 -8.50 28.19 13.79
C ALA A 105 -8.19 27.29 12.57
N TYR A 106 -7.82 27.89 11.43
CA TYR A 106 -7.40 27.15 10.24
C TYR A 106 -6.16 26.28 10.49
N ALA A 107 -5.13 26.82 11.13
CA ALA A 107 -3.90 26.07 11.44
C ALA A 107 -4.19 24.84 12.29
N ARG A 108 -5.08 24.95 13.28
CA ARG A 108 -5.54 23.83 14.10
C ARG A 108 -6.37 22.83 13.29
N GLY A 109 -7.32 23.30 12.50
CA GLY A 109 -8.13 22.46 11.62
C GLY A 109 -7.26 21.65 10.66
N GLN A 110 -6.29 22.31 10.03
CA GLN A 110 -5.33 21.66 9.14
C GLN A 110 -4.48 20.62 9.87
N ARG A 111 -3.97 20.91 11.08
CA ARG A 111 -3.21 19.94 11.89
C ARG A 111 -4.05 18.72 12.27
N LEU A 112 -5.30 18.91 12.69
CA LEU A 112 -6.20 17.82 13.06
C LEU A 112 -6.58 16.96 11.86
N VAL A 113 -6.89 17.57 10.72
CA VAL A 113 -7.19 16.82 9.48
C VAL A 113 -5.96 16.06 9.01
N SER A 114 -4.78 16.68 9.03
CA SER A 114 -3.52 16.01 8.69
C SER A 114 -3.21 14.84 9.64
N ALA A 115 -3.38 15.01 10.95
CA ALA A 115 -3.19 13.95 11.94
C ALA A 115 -4.22 12.83 11.77
N GLY A 116 -5.49 13.18 11.53
CA GLY A 116 -6.56 12.22 11.27
C GLY A 116 -6.33 11.42 9.99
N LEU A 117 -5.86 12.06 8.92
CA LEU A 117 -5.50 11.40 7.66
C LEU A 117 -4.26 10.51 7.81
N LEU A 118 -3.25 10.94 8.57
CA LEU A 118 -2.09 10.11 8.89
C LEU A 118 -2.51 8.85 9.66
N LEU A 119 -3.34 9.01 10.70
CA LEU A 119 -3.85 7.90 11.50
C LEU A 119 -4.75 6.97 10.69
N LEU A 120 -5.66 7.53 9.89
CA LEU A 120 -6.54 6.75 9.00
C LEU A 120 -5.70 5.96 7.99
N GLY A 121 -4.69 6.61 7.39
CA GLY A 121 -3.73 5.95 6.52
C GLY A 121 -3.08 4.77 7.24
N LEU A 122 -2.55 4.99 8.45
CA LEU A 122 -1.91 3.96 9.26
C LEU A 122 -2.84 2.77 9.55
N VAL A 123 -4.08 3.03 9.98
CA VAL A 123 -5.06 1.96 10.24
C VAL A 123 -5.41 1.19 8.97
N LEU A 124 -5.62 1.88 7.85
CA LEU A 124 -5.88 1.22 6.56
C LEU A 124 -4.67 0.44 6.04
N GLY A 125 -3.46 0.97 6.25
CA GLY A 125 -2.21 0.29 5.92
C GLY A 125 -2.05 -1.01 6.69
N ILE A 126 -2.30 -0.95 8.01
CA ILE A 126 -2.33 -2.14 8.88
C ILE A 126 -3.40 -3.12 8.38
N GLY A 127 -4.63 -2.66 8.14
CA GLY A 127 -5.73 -3.53 7.72
C GLY A 127 -5.48 -4.23 6.38
N VAL A 128 -5.05 -3.49 5.36
CA VAL A 128 -4.77 -4.05 4.02
C VAL A 128 -3.59 -5.02 4.08
N ALA A 129 -2.48 -4.65 4.74
CA ALA A 129 -1.34 -5.54 4.85
C ALA A 129 -1.66 -6.78 5.70
N SER A 130 -2.42 -6.65 6.80
CA SER A 130 -2.89 -7.81 7.59
C SER A 130 -3.74 -8.76 6.75
N ALA A 131 -4.66 -8.23 5.94
CA ALA A 131 -5.51 -9.04 5.08
C ALA A 131 -4.72 -9.75 3.97
N LEU A 132 -3.66 -9.12 3.45
CA LEU A 132 -2.78 -9.75 2.45
C LEU A 132 -1.81 -10.76 3.08
N LEU A 133 -1.51 -10.62 4.36
CA LEU A 133 -0.63 -11.49 5.13
C LEU A 133 -1.40 -12.48 6.02
N SER A 134 -2.71 -12.65 5.81
CA SER A 134 -3.50 -13.60 6.58
C SER A 134 -3.03 -15.02 6.26
N TYR A 135 -2.53 -15.72 7.26
CA TYR A 135 -1.98 -17.06 7.13
C TYR A 135 -2.76 -18.05 7.99
N ASP A 136 -3.41 -19.01 7.34
CA ASP A 136 -4.22 -20.06 7.99
C ASP A 136 -3.45 -21.37 8.19
N GLY A 137 -2.13 -21.38 8.01
CA GLY A 137 -1.30 -22.60 8.11
C GLY A 137 -1.35 -23.53 6.88
N ARG A 138 -2.36 -23.38 6.01
CA ARG A 138 -2.63 -24.34 4.91
C ARG A 138 -1.98 -23.98 3.57
N HIS A 139 -1.86 -22.69 3.27
CA HIS A 139 -1.27 -22.20 2.02
C HIS A 139 -0.30 -21.06 2.34
N PRO A 140 0.90 -21.06 1.73
CA PRO A 140 1.81 -19.93 1.88
C PRO A 140 1.17 -18.66 1.29
N ILE A 141 1.51 -17.52 1.87
CA ILE A 141 1.06 -16.20 1.43
C ILE A 141 1.64 -15.89 0.06
N ASN A 142 0.78 -15.58 -0.91
CA ASN A 142 1.23 -15.23 -2.25
C ASN A 142 1.82 -13.80 -2.30
N VAL A 143 3.13 -13.73 -2.41
CA VAL A 143 3.93 -12.49 -2.48
C VAL A 143 3.52 -11.60 -3.66
N SER A 144 3.03 -12.17 -4.77
CA SER A 144 2.63 -11.41 -5.96
C SER A 144 1.50 -10.43 -5.66
N TRP A 145 0.51 -10.82 -4.86
CA TRP A 145 -0.60 -9.95 -4.47
C TRP A 145 -0.13 -8.82 -3.56
N TYR A 146 0.76 -9.15 -2.62
CA TYR A 146 1.38 -8.15 -1.75
C TYR A 146 2.13 -7.09 -2.57
N VAL A 147 3.01 -7.52 -3.50
CA VAL A 147 3.75 -6.60 -4.38
C VAL A 147 2.80 -5.81 -5.28
N PHE A 148 1.78 -6.43 -5.85
CA PHE A 148 0.83 -5.73 -6.72
C PHE A 148 0.08 -4.60 -5.98
N VAL A 149 -0.51 -4.90 -4.83
CA VAL A 149 -1.35 -3.96 -4.08
C VAL A 149 -0.51 -2.92 -3.34
N LEU A 150 0.55 -3.35 -2.65
CA LEU A 150 1.35 -2.48 -1.78
C LEU A 150 2.58 -1.87 -2.46
N VAL A 151 2.90 -2.26 -3.70
CA VAL A 151 4.02 -1.64 -4.45
C VAL A 151 3.53 -1.07 -5.77
N ILE A 152 3.03 -1.89 -6.68
CA ILE A 152 2.69 -1.45 -8.06
C ILE A 152 1.58 -0.41 -8.07
N MET A 153 0.47 -0.67 -7.36
CA MET A 153 -0.63 0.29 -7.27
C MET A 153 -0.20 1.60 -6.59
N GLN A 154 0.74 1.54 -5.65
CA GLN A 154 1.29 2.74 -5.02
C GLN A 154 2.16 3.55 -5.97
N ILE A 155 3.03 2.90 -6.76
CA ILE A 155 3.82 3.55 -7.81
C ILE A 155 2.89 4.26 -8.79
N LEU A 156 1.79 3.60 -9.21
CA LEU A 156 0.80 4.21 -10.10
C LEU A 156 0.17 5.46 -9.46
N LEU A 157 -0.29 5.38 -8.21
CA LEU A 157 -0.90 6.52 -7.50
C LEU A 157 0.07 7.70 -7.32
N VAL A 158 1.32 7.41 -6.97
CA VAL A 158 2.39 8.41 -6.86
C VAL A 158 2.68 9.01 -8.23
N GLY A 159 2.78 8.18 -9.28
CA GLY A 159 3.00 8.58 -10.67
C GLY A 159 1.89 9.49 -11.19
N THR A 160 0.62 9.14 -10.94
CA THR A 160 -0.53 9.98 -11.29
C THR A 160 -0.48 11.32 -10.54
N THR A 161 -0.15 11.32 -9.24
CA THR A 161 -0.03 12.55 -8.46
C THR A 161 1.08 13.46 -8.99
N ALA A 162 2.25 12.88 -9.29
CA ALA A 162 3.38 13.59 -9.88
C ALA A 162 3.07 14.10 -11.29
N GLY A 163 2.38 13.29 -12.11
CA GLY A 163 1.93 13.65 -13.46
C GLY A 163 0.95 14.82 -13.45
N ILE A 164 -0.06 14.80 -12.57
CA ILE A 164 -0.99 15.94 -12.39
C ILE A 164 -0.23 17.19 -11.94
N TRP A 165 0.72 17.04 -11.02
CA TRP A 165 1.54 18.16 -10.54
C TRP A 165 2.44 18.74 -11.62
N TYR A 166 3.02 17.90 -12.49
CA TYR A 166 3.83 18.32 -13.63
C TYR A 166 3.01 18.96 -14.74
N ALA A 167 1.90 18.33 -15.15
CA ALA A 167 1.00 18.83 -16.18
C ALA A 167 0.44 20.22 -15.85
N ARG A 168 0.20 20.53 -14.57
CA ARG A 168 -0.25 21.87 -14.13
C ARG A 168 0.80 22.96 -14.27
N ARG A 169 2.06 22.61 -14.57
CA ARG A 169 3.14 23.57 -14.85
C ARG A 169 3.02 24.18 -16.25
N SER A 170 2.42 23.49 -17.23
CA SER A 170 2.22 24.01 -18.58
C SER A 170 0.86 24.72 -18.68
N ALA A 171 0.85 25.95 -19.20
CA ALA A 171 -0.37 26.76 -19.35
C ALA A 171 -1.42 26.07 -20.26
N LEU A 172 -0.95 25.21 -21.17
CA LEU A 172 -1.77 24.48 -22.16
C LEU A 172 -2.62 23.35 -21.55
N MET A 173 -2.20 22.76 -20.42
CA MET A 173 -2.94 21.68 -19.73
C MET A 173 -3.73 22.17 -18.51
N GLN A 174 -3.66 23.46 -18.16
CA GLN A 174 -4.43 24.01 -17.04
C GLN A 174 -5.95 23.96 -17.28
N THR A 175 -6.40 24.03 -18.54
CA THR A 175 -7.81 23.93 -18.92
C THR A 175 -8.34 22.50 -18.79
N THR A 176 -7.58 21.48 -19.20
CA THR A 176 -7.99 20.07 -19.12
C THR A 176 -7.99 19.52 -17.69
N VAL A 177 -7.11 20.02 -16.82
CA VAL A 177 -6.98 19.56 -15.42
C VAL A 177 -7.88 20.35 -14.45
N GLN A 178 -8.58 21.39 -14.92
CA GLN A 178 -9.62 22.09 -14.14
C GLN A 178 -10.85 21.20 -13.89
N ASP A 179 -11.09 20.21 -14.75
CA ASP A 179 -12.22 19.27 -14.62
C ASP A 179 -12.02 18.19 -13.54
N ILE A 180 -10.80 18.00 -13.02
CA ILE A 180 -10.52 17.16 -11.85
C ILE A 180 -10.86 17.91 -10.54
N SER A 181 -12.02 18.57 -10.53
CA SER A 181 -12.60 19.31 -9.41
C SER A 181 -13.30 18.39 -8.40
N LEU A 182 -13.55 17.13 -8.75
CA LEU A 182 -14.28 16.14 -7.94
C LEU A 182 -13.62 15.87 -6.58
N LEU A 183 -12.29 15.77 -6.52
CA LEU A 183 -11.57 15.54 -5.26
C LEU A 183 -11.59 16.78 -4.35
N GLY A 184 -11.66 17.98 -4.95
CA GLY A 184 -11.87 19.23 -4.24
C GLY A 184 -13.28 19.36 -3.66
N GLN A 185 -14.30 18.82 -4.34
CA GLN A 185 -15.68 18.80 -3.86
C GLN A 185 -15.89 17.80 -2.71
N LEU A 186 -15.20 16.66 -2.72
CA LEU A 186 -15.25 15.67 -1.63
C LEU A 186 -14.52 16.14 -0.36
N VAL A 187 -13.42 16.87 -0.51
CA VAL A 187 -12.54 17.17 0.64
C VAL A 187 -12.81 18.54 1.29
N LYS A 188 -13.27 19.55 0.52
CA LYS A 188 -13.73 20.83 1.09
C LYS A 188 -14.77 20.69 2.23
N PRO A 189 -15.82 19.84 2.13
CA PRO A 189 -16.78 19.68 3.22
C PRO A 189 -16.17 19.01 4.44
N LEU A 190 -15.17 18.13 4.30
CA LEU A 190 -14.46 17.51 5.43
C LEU A 190 -13.68 18.56 6.23
N PHE A 191 -12.90 19.43 5.56
CA PHE A 191 -12.19 20.52 6.22
C PHE A 191 -13.14 21.53 6.87
N ALA A 192 -14.23 21.91 6.20
CA ALA A 192 -15.23 22.81 6.75
C ALA A 192 -15.98 22.20 7.95
N THR A 193 -16.20 20.89 7.95
CA THR A 193 -16.86 20.18 9.06
C THR A 193 -15.94 20.01 10.25
N ALA A 194 -14.66 19.67 10.03
CA ALA A 194 -13.64 19.64 11.06
C ALA A 194 -13.45 21.03 11.69
N ALA A 195 -13.34 22.09 10.87
CA ALA A 195 -13.25 23.46 11.36
C ALA A 195 -14.48 23.85 12.21
N ARG A 196 -15.70 23.54 11.74
CA ARG A 196 -16.95 23.77 12.50
C ARG A 196 -17.04 22.93 13.78
N TRP A 197 -16.51 21.72 13.79
CA TRP A 197 -16.50 20.84 14.95
C TRP A 197 -15.55 21.37 16.04
N VAL A 198 -14.33 21.75 15.66
CA VAL A 198 -13.35 22.40 16.55
C VAL A 198 -13.90 23.72 17.09
N GLN A 199 -14.56 24.50 16.23
CA GLN A 199 -15.16 25.76 16.63
C GLN A 199 -16.31 25.53 17.62
N ARG A 200 -17.16 24.52 17.41
CA ARG A 200 -18.25 24.14 18.32
C ARG A 200 -17.74 23.67 19.69
N GLN A 201 -16.69 22.85 19.74
CA GLN A 201 -16.10 22.38 21.01
C GLN A 201 -15.54 23.51 21.88
N ARG A 202 -14.98 24.57 21.28
CA ARG A 202 -14.47 25.74 22.01
C ARG A 202 -15.53 26.78 22.33
N LEU A 203 -16.53 26.95 21.46
CA LEU A 203 -17.69 27.81 21.71
C LEU A 203 -18.52 27.36 22.91
N ALA A 204 -18.38 26.10 23.36
CA ALA A 204 -19.03 25.60 24.58
C ALA A 204 -18.50 26.22 25.89
N HIS A 205 -17.29 26.81 25.87
CA HIS A 205 -16.61 27.32 27.09
C HIS A 205 -16.24 28.81 27.01
N VAL A 206 -16.71 29.55 26.00
CA VAL A 206 -16.38 30.97 25.78
C VAL A 206 -17.64 31.84 25.93
N PRO A 207 -17.58 33.01 26.60
CA PRO A 207 -18.73 33.92 26.75
C PRO A 207 -19.40 34.26 25.41
N ARG A 208 -20.75 34.27 25.41
CA ARG A 208 -21.59 34.41 24.20
C ARG A 208 -21.29 35.69 23.39
N ASP A 209 -20.89 36.77 24.04
CA ASP A 209 -20.54 38.04 23.38
C ASP A 209 -19.30 37.95 22.48
N VAL A 210 -18.32 37.11 22.84
CA VAL A 210 -17.09 36.89 22.05
C VAL A 210 -17.36 35.90 20.91
N SER A 211 -18.19 34.88 21.17
CA SER A 211 -18.73 33.97 20.15
C SER A 211 -19.42 34.72 19.02
N ASP A 212 -20.27 35.69 19.37
CA ASP A 212 -21.14 36.36 18.40
C ASP A 212 -20.37 37.40 17.58
N ARG A 213 -19.38 38.07 18.19
CA ARG A 213 -18.40 38.89 17.46
C ARG A 213 -17.53 38.07 16.50
N ALA A 214 -17.13 36.86 16.91
CA ALA A 214 -16.35 35.97 16.04
C ALA A 214 -17.19 35.41 14.87
N LYS A 215 -18.45 35.02 15.12
CA LYS A 215 -19.38 34.52 14.09
C LYS A 215 -19.81 35.62 13.11
N ALA A 216 -20.10 36.83 13.57
CA ALA A 216 -20.43 37.97 12.71
C ALA A 216 -19.26 38.33 11.76
N ARG A 217 -18.02 38.12 12.21
CA ARG A 217 -16.80 38.34 11.40
C ARG A 217 -16.41 37.17 10.50
N GLN A 218 -16.97 35.97 10.71
CA GLN A 218 -16.65 34.75 9.95
C GLN A 218 -17.40 34.63 8.63
N GLY A 219 -18.56 35.30 8.50
CA GLY A 219 -19.43 35.23 7.32
C GLY A 219 -18.81 35.83 6.04
N LEU A 220 -17.82 36.71 6.18
CA LEU A 220 -17.15 37.39 5.06
C LEU A 220 -15.89 36.68 4.54
N LEU A 221 -15.39 35.64 5.23
CA LEU A 221 -14.14 34.96 4.88
C LEU A 221 -14.26 34.02 3.65
N LYS A 222 -15.48 33.88 3.09
CA LYS A 222 -15.81 32.87 2.07
C LYS A 222 -15.32 33.21 0.65
N SER A 223 -14.88 34.43 0.36
CA SER A 223 -14.62 34.91 -1.02
C SER A 223 -13.16 35.14 -1.39
N HIS A 224 -12.22 35.33 -0.46
CA HIS A 224 -10.89 35.89 -0.81
C HIS A 224 -9.78 34.86 -1.08
N TYR A 225 -10.01 33.59 -0.81
CA TYR A 225 -9.06 32.52 -1.18
C TYR A 225 -8.90 32.28 -2.69
N ALA A 226 -9.82 32.79 -3.51
CA ALA A 226 -9.73 32.72 -4.96
C ALA A 226 -8.64 33.65 -5.55
N LEU A 227 -8.22 34.69 -4.82
CA LEU A 227 -7.28 35.71 -5.31
C LEU A 227 -5.81 35.27 -5.30
N TYR A 228 -5.45 34.23 -4.54
CA TYR A 228 -4.08 33.71 -4.46
C TYR A 228 -3.80 32.52 -5.41
N GLY A 229 -4.68 32.28 -6.38
CA GLY A 229 -4.45 31.41 -7.54
C GLY A 229 -3.82 30.05 -7.18
N PRO A 230 -2.80 29.56 -7.92
CA PRO A 230 -2.23 28.21 -7.79
C PRO A 230 -1.75 27.77 -6.38
N ALA A 231 -1.83 28.62 -5.36
CA ALA A 231 -1.58 28.28 -3.96
C ALA A 231 -2.70 27.42 -3.31
N ILE A 232 -3.87 27.21 -3.93
CA ILE A 232 -4.98 26.44 -3.34
C ILE A 232 -4.73 24.91 -3.35
N TYR A 233 -3.95 24.40 -4.31
CA TYR A 233 -3.75 22.95 -4.45
C TYR A 233 -2.57 22.38 -3.66
N LEU A 234 -1.55 23.19 -3.33
CA LEU A 234 -0.43 22.73 -2.49
C LEU A 234 -0.85 22.31 -1.07
N PRO A 235 -1.76 23.05 -0.38
CA PRO A 235 -2.31 22.64 0.89
C PRO A 235 -3.10 21.33 0.84
N MET A 236 -3.53 20.89 -0.36
CA MET A 236 -4.27 19.64 -0.56
C MET A 236 -3.34 18.44 -0.83
N LEU A 237 -2.17 18.68 -1.41
CA LEU A 237 -1.17 17.63 -1.64
C LEU A 237 -0.53 17.15 -0.33
N VAL A 238 -0.25 18.07 0.61
CA VAL A 238 0.40 17.72 1.88
C VAL A 238 -0.41 16.69 2.69
N PRO A 239 -1.71 16.88 2.96
CA PRO A 239 -2.54 15.88 3.65
C PRO A 239 -2.66 14.55 2.91
N ALA A 240 -2.72 14.56 1.57
CA ALA A 240 -2.74 13.34 0.77
C ALA A 240 -1.43 12.54 0.89
N GLN A 241 -0.28 13.22 0.93
CA GLN A 241 1.00 12.55 1.18
C GLN A 241 1.10 12.04 2.61
N LEU A 242 0.58 12.77 3.60
CA LEU A 242 0.55 12.30 4.99
C LEU A 242 -0.30 11.04 5.16
N PHE A 243 -1.47 10.98 4.51
CA PHE A 243 -2.26 9.75 4.44
C PHE A 243 -1.44 8.59 3.89
N GLY A 244 -0.80 8.79 2.73
CA GLY A 244 0.00 7.75 2.10
C GLY A 244 1.22 7.34 2.93
N ILE A 245 1.87 8.27 3.63
CA ILE A 245 2.96 7.97 4.57
C ILE A 245 2.42 7.09 5.71
N GLY A 246 1.30 7.48 6.31
CA GLY A 246 0.62 6.69 7.33
C GLY A 246 0.35 5.27 6.86
N PHE A 247 -0.24 5.12 5.67
CA PHE A 247 -0.52 3.84 5.03
C PHE A 247 0.73 2.95 4.90
N ASN A 248 1.83 3.50 4.40
CA ASN A 248 3.07 2.74 4.26
C ASN A 248 3.72 2.39 5.61
N LEU A 249 3.69 3.32 6.57
CA LEU A 249 4.18 3.05 7.92
C LEU A 249 3.36 1.95 8.59
N GLY A 250 2.03 1.97 8.44
CA GLY A 250 1.14 0.93 8.94
C GLY A 250 1.42 -0.43 8.30
N ALA A 251 1.55 -0.47 6.97
CA ALA A 251 1.86 -1.69 6.23
C ALA A 251 3.22 -2.27 6.61
N ILE A 252 4.27 -1.45 6.70
CA ILE A 252 5.61 -1.88 7.14
C ILE A 252 5.55 -2.38 8.59
N PHE A 253 4.92 -1.62 9.48
CA PHE A 253 4.80 -1.97 10.90
C PHE A 253 4.15 -3.34 11.08
N ILE A 254 3.00 -3.58 10.46
CA ILE A 254 2.30 -4.85 10.63
C ILE A 254 3.02 -6.01 9.95
N THR A 255 3.69 -5.78 8.82
CA THR A 255 4.51 -6.82 8.16
C THR A 255 5.64 -7.28 9.05
N VAL A 256 6.36 -6.34 9.69
CA VAL A 256 7.42 -6.66 10.65
C VAL A 256 6.85 -7.28 11.93
N ALA A 257 5.70 -6.80 12.42
CA ALA A 257 5.09 -7.34 13.62
C ALA A 257 4.59 -8.78 13.42
N LEU A 258 3.88 -9.07 12.33
CA LEU A 258 3.41 -10.43 12.04
C LEU A 258 4.60 -11.38 11.84
N GLU A 259 5.68 -10.96 11.19
CA GLU A 259 6.91 -11.78 11.11
C GLU A 259 7.50 -12.09 12.49
N TRP A 260 7.42 -11.16 13.45
CA TRP A 260 7.96 -11.39 14.79
C TRP A 260 7.09 -12.35 15.61
N PHE A 261 5.76 -12.29 15.44
CA PHE A 261 4.81 -13.00 16.29
C PHE A 261 4.17 -14.23 15.65
N THR A 262 4.28 -14.40 14.33
CA THR A 262 3.66 -15.50 13.59
C THR A 262 4.67 -16.13 12.63
N ASP A 263 4.60 -17.45 12.46
CA ASP A 263 5.45 -18.17 11.51
C ASP A 263 4.88 -18.03 10.09
N LEU A 264 5.16 -16.89 9.45
CA LEU A 264 4.67 -16.57 8.11
C LEU A 264 5.44 -17.37 7.06
N ALA A 265 4.70 -18.12 6.25
CA ALA A 265 5.24 -18.77 5.07
C ALA A 265 4.97 -17.93 3.81
N PHE A 266 6.01 -17.40 3.17
CA PHE A 266 5.89 -16.67 1.91
C PHE A 266 6.13 -17.57 0.71
N GLY A 267 5.28 -17.44 -0.30
CA GLY A 267 5.43 -18.14 -1.57
C GLY A 267 5.06 -17.25 -2.76
N TRP A 268 5.52 -17.63 -3.95
CA TRP A 268 5.06 -16.98 -5.18
C TRP A 268 4.35 -17.99 -6.06
N GLY A 269 3.28 -17.55 -6.70
CA GLY A 269 2.54 -18.34 -7.67
C GLY A 269 1.91 -17.43 -8.72
N SER A 270 1.88 -17.91 -9.95
CA SER A 270 1.22 -17.28 -11.08
C SER A 270 0.32 -18.29 -11.78
N ALA A 271 -0.80 -17.84 -12.33
CA ALA A 271 -1.62 -18.67 -13.21
C ALA A 271 -0.89 -19.04 -14.51
N LEU A 272 0.10 -18.24 -14.89
CA LEU A 272 1.00 -18.51 -16.01
C LEU A 272 2.14 -19.41 -15.52
N ASN A 273 2.52 -20.41 -16.32
CA ASN A 273 3.63 -21.31 -16.01
C ASN A 273 4.98 -20.59 -16.18
N VAL A 274 5.34 -19.76 -15.21
CA VAL A 274 6.57 -18.97 -15.21
C VAL A 274 7.71 -19.75 -14.54
N GLU A 275 8.89 -19.70 -15.14
CA GLU A 275 10.09 -20.35 -14.60
C GLU A 275 10.66 -19.58 -13.38
N PRO A 276 11.18 -20.25 -12.34
CA PRO A 276 11.79 -19.60 -11.18
C PRO A 276 12.89 -18.58 -11.52
N GLY A 277 13.69 -18.84 -12.56
CA GLY A 277 14.73 -17.90 -13.02
C GLY A 277 14.17 -16.55 -13.47
N THR A 278 12.97 -16.53 -14.05
CA THR A 278 12.31 -15.28 -14.46
C THR A 278 11.87 -14.47 -13.25
N ILE A 279 11.31 -15.13 -12.23
CA ILE A 279 10.88 -14.47 -10.98
C ILE A 279 12.09 -13.92 -10.22
N HIS A 280 13.20 -14.67 -10.17
CA HIS A 280 14.43 -14.19 -9.57
C HIS A 280 14.97 -12.94 -10.28
N THR A 281 14.97 -12.93 -11.62
CA THR A 281 15.37 -11.75 -12.42
C THR A 281 14.47 -10.54 -12.16
N ILE A 282 13.15 -10.75 -12.06
CA ILE A 282 12.20 -9.69 -11.71
C ILE A 282 12.47 -9.16 -10.30
N ALA A 283 12.69 -10.04 -9.32
CA ALA A 283 13.01 -9.66 -7.96
C ALA A 283 14.32 -8.87 -7.88
N GLN A 284 15.36 -9.27 -8.62
CA GLN A 284 16.60 -8.52 -8.75
C GLN A 284 16.39 -7.12 -9.36
N ALA A 285 15.56 -7.01 -10.40
CA ALA A 285 15.23 -5.72 -11.03
C ALA A 285 14.49 -4.77 -10.07
N ILE A 286 13.52 -5.30 -9.31
CA ILE A 286 12.81 -4.55 -8.27
C ILE A 286 13.76 -4.16 -7.13
N ALA A 287 14.73 -5.01 -6.79
CA ALA A 287 15.66 -4.75 -5.71
C ALA A 287 16.83 -3.83 -6.05
N LEU A 288 16.98 -3.41 -7.31
CA LEU A 288 18.08 -2.56 -7.78
C LEU A 288 18.38 -1.35 -6.87
N PRO A 289 17.41 -0.63 -6.27
CA PRO A 289 17.70 0.53 -5.43
C PRO A 289 18.42 0.21 -4.11
N TRP A 290 18.32 -1.03 -3.61
CA TRP A 290 18.89 -1.45 -2.33
C TRP A 290 19.79 -2.69 -2.42
N SER A 291 19.93 -3.28 -3.60
CA SER A 291 20.75 -4.47 -3.85
C SER A 291 22.20 -4.27 -3.42
N TRP A 292 22.75 -3.07 -3.63
CA TRP A 292 24.10 -2.69 -3.22
C TRP A 292 24.30 -2.63 -1.69
N LEU A 293 23.22 -2.57 -0.90
CA LEU A 293 23.28 -2.45 0.55
C LEU A 293 22.99 -3.77 1.27
N PHE A 294 22.05 -4.57 0.78
CA PHE A 294 21.58 -5.78 1.46
C PHE A 294 21.94 -7.09 0.76
N GLY A 295 22.45 -7.06 -0.48
CA GLY A 295 22.92 -8.26 -1.19
C GLY A 295 21.87 -9.37 -1.38
N GLU A 296 22.33 -10.51 -1.91
CA GLU A 296 21.51 -11.73 -2.06
C GLU A 296 21.38 -12.48 -0.71
N GLY A 297 20.22 -13.09 -0.48
CA GLY A 297 19.86 -13.83 0.73
C GLY A 297 19.26 -12.98 1.86
N ILE A 298 19.54 -11.67 1.90
CA ILE A 298 18.94 -10.74 2.87
C ILE A 298 17.97 -9.78 2.18
N GLY A 299 18.43 -9.02 1.19
CA GLY A 299 17.59 -8.03 0.48
C GLY A 299 16.89 -8.57 -0.77
N ILE A 300 17.37 -9.69 -1.30
CA ILE A 300 16.90 -10.35 -2.51
C ILE A 300 16.88 -11.86 -2.26
N PRO A 301 15.77 -12.57 -2.53
CA PRO A 301 15.76 -14.03 -2.43
C PRO A 301 16.68 -14.64 -3.49
N THR A 302 17.51 -15.61 -3.10
CA THR A 302 18.38 -16.36 -4.02
C THR A 302 17.56 -17.21 -5.00
N LEU A 303 18.15 -17.65 -6.11
CA LEU A 303 17.46 -18.52 -7.07
C LEU A 303 16.90 -19.79 -6.41
N GLU A 304 17.66 -20.41 -5.50
CA GLU A 304 17.23 -21.59 -4.74
C GLU A 304 16.04 -21.26 -3.82
N GLN A 305 16.07 -20.12 -3.13
CA GLN A 305 14.96 -19.66 -2.30
C GLN A 305 13.71 -19.35 -3.13
N VAL A 306 13.88 -18.76 -4.32
CA VAL A 306 12.76 -18.52 -5.26
C VAL A 306 12.21 -19.87 -5.75
N ALA A 307 13.05 -20.79 -6.20
CA ALA A 307 12.59 -22.12 -6.64
C ALA A 307 11.87 -22.88 -5.52
N GLY A 308 12.41 -22.85 -4.29
CA GLY A 308 11.87 -23.49 -3.11
C GLY A 308 10.63 -22.81 -2.50
N THR A 309 10.22 -21.64 -3.00
CA THR A 309 9.01 -20.92 -2.54
C THR A 309 7.89 -20.90 -3.60
N ARG A 310 8.00 -21.71 -4.65
CA ARG A 310 6.98 -21.81 -5.71
C ARG A 310 5.73 -22.52 -5.20
N ILE A 311 4.57 -21.87 -5.34
CA ILE A 311 3.27 -22.42 -4.97
C ILE A 311 2.76 -23.29 -6.14
N ASN A 312 2.87 -24.62 -6.01
CA ASN A 312 2.31 -25.58 -6.98
C ASN A 312 0.95 -26.08 -6.50
N LEU A 313 -0.13 -25.66 -7.18
CA LEU A 313 -1.50 -26.07 -6.82
C LEU A 313 -1.82 -27.56 -7.09
N LYS A 314 -1.00 -28.23 -7.89
CA LYS A 314 -1.25 -29.61 -8.37
C LYS A 314 -0.53 -30.70 -7.57
N ASP A 315 0.34 -30.32 -6.65
CA ASP A 315 1.24 -31.26 -6.00
C ASP A 315 1.11 -31.16 -4.46
N PRO A 316 0.21 -31.93 -3.83
CA PRO A 316 -0.06 -31.85 -2.39
C PRO A 316 1.11 -32.35 -1.51
N LEU A 317 2.17 -32.88 -2.11
CA LEU A 317 3.39 -33.39 -1.47
C LEU A 317 4.61 -32.47 -1.66
N PHE A 318 4.47 -31.28 -2.24
CA PHE A 318 5.61 -30.37 -2.41
C PHE A 318 6.03 -29.81 -1.04
N PHE A 319 7.06 -30.44 -0.45
CA PHE A 319 7.72 -29.97 0.76
C PHE A 319 8.39 -28.63 0.48
N LEU A 320 7.77 -27.54 0.95
CA LEU A 320 8.45 -26.24 1.05
C LEU A 320 9.43 -26.36 2.21
N ASN A 321 10.74 -26.29 1.95
CA ASN A 321 11.73 -26.19 3.02
C ASN A 321 11.41 -24.96 3.86
N ALA A 322 11.13 -25.15 5.16
CA ALA A 322 10.73 -24.11 6.11
C ALA A 322 11.71 -22.92 6.14
N ASP A 323 12.99 -23.17 5.85
CA ASP A 323 14.03 -22.15 5.83
C ASP A 323 13.91 -21.17 4.65
N HIS A 324 13.39 -21.60 3.49
CA HIS A 324 13.23 -20.74 2.32
C HIS A 324 11.96 -19.87 2.40
N LEU A 325 10.97 -20.29 3.19
CA LEU A 325 9.68 -19.61 3.31
C LEU A 325 9.77 -18.21 3.95
N ARG A 326 10.84 -17.91 4.70
CA ARG A 326 11.09 -16.58 5.30
C ARG A 326 11.96 -15.65 4.43
N SER A 327 12.41 -16.10 3.26
CA SER A 327 13.33 -15.36 2.39
C SER A 327 12.77 -14.04 1.84
N TRP A 328 11.44 -13.94 1.68
CA TRP A 328 10.78 -12.78 1.07
C TRP A 328 10.55 -11.61 2.04
N ARG A 329 10.67 -11.81 3.36
CA ARG A 329 10.24 -10.83 4.38
C ARG A 329 10.86 -9.45 4.18
N TRP A 330 12.17 -9.39 3.98
CA TRP A 330 12.92 -8.14 3.92
C TRP A 330 12.81 -7.52 2.53
N PHE A 331 12.73 -8.34 1.49
CA PHE A 331 12.39 -7.88 0.15
C PHE A 331 11.05 -7.12 0.14
N LEU A 332 10.02 -7.65 0.80
CA LEU A 332 8.70 -7.00 0.87
C LEU A 332 8.74 -5.68 1.64
N VAL A 333 9.40 -5.64 2.81
CA VAL A 333 9.55 -4.41 3.60
C VAL A 333 10.33 -3.34 2.82
N LEU A 334 11.44 -3.72 2.18
CA LEU A 334 12.27 -2.82 1.38
C LEU A 334 11.54 -2.31 0.14
N ALA A 335 10.71 -3.15 -0.49
CA ALA A 335 9.90 -2.75 -1.64
C ALA A 335 8.85 -1.69 -1.23
N VAL A 336 8.11 -1.91 -0.14
CA VAL A 336 7.13 -0.93 0.37
C VAL A 336 7.82 0.36 0.83
N PHE A 337 8.98 0.25 1.47
CA PHE A 337 9.78 1.41 1.86
C PHE A 337 10.22 2.23 0.63
N THR A 338 10.82 1.58 -0.36
CA THR A 338 11.49 2.23 -1.49
C THR A 338 10.50 2.80 -2.50
N TYR A 339 9.41 2.08 -2.78
CA TYR A 339 8.45 2.44 -3.83
C TYR A 339 7.16 3.03 -3.28
N GLY A 340 6.83 2.77 -2.01
CA GLY A 340 5.66 3.32 -1.34
C GLY A 340 6.00 4.53 -0.47
N LEU A 341 6.85 4.36 0.55
CA LEU A 341 7.13 5.39 1.55
C LEU A 341 8.04 6.52 1.02
N LEU A 342 9.18 6.17 0.44
CA LEU A 342 10.20 7.12 0.01
C LEU A 342 9.69 8.14 -1.02
N PRO A 343 8.95 7.76 -2.08
CA PRO A 343 8.43 8.72 -3.04
C PRO A 343 7.42 9.69 -2.41
N ARG A 344 6.67 9.23 -1.40
CA ARG A 344 5.73 10.09 -0.67
C ARG A 344 6.45 11.08 0.23
N LEU A 345 7.55 10.68 0.88
CA LEU A 345 8.41 11.59 1.64
C LEU A 345 9.02 12.66 0.72
N VAL A 346 9.49 12.26 -0.47
CA VAL A 346 10.00 13.18 -1.49
C VAL A 346 8.92 14.14 -1.97
N LEU A 347 7.73 13.64 -2.32
CA LEU A 347 6.60 14.50 -2.74
C LEU A 347 6.15 15.45 -1.63
N LEU A 348 6.14 15.01 -0.37
CA LEU A 348 5.85 15.85 0.78
C LEU A 348 6.90 16.95 0.93
N ALA A 349 8.19 16.60 0.88
CA ALA A 349 9.29 17.55 0.98
C ALA A 349 9.25 18.59 -0.15
N LEU A 350 9.04 18.15 -1.39
CA LEU A 350 8.88 19.03 -2.55
C LEU A 350 7.65 19.94 -2.42
N SER A 351 6.53 19.41 -1.93
CA SER A 351 5.30 20.17 -1.71
C SER A 351 5.50 21.26 -0.66
N VAL A 352 6.11 20.93 0.48
CA VAL A 352 6.43 21.89 1.55
C VAL A 352 7.44 22.92 1.07
N LEU A 353 8.48 22.52 0.33
CA LEU A 353 9.50 23.43 -0.20
C LEU A 353 8.89 24.40 -1.23
N LYS A 354 8.05 23.90 -2.14
CA LYS A 354 7.35 24.73 -3.13
C LYS A 354 6.40 25.70 -2.44
N GLN A 355 5.63 25.25 -1.45
CA GLN A 355 4.75 26.11 -0.66
C GLN A 355 5.55 27.22 0.04
N ARG A 356 6.67 26.88 0.69
CA ARG A 356 7.56 27.85 1.33
C ARG A 356 8.14 28.87 0.33
N ARG A 357 8.58 28.40 -0.84
CA ARG A 357 9.11 29.28 -1.90
C ARG A 357 8.04 30.20 -2.47
N THR A 358 6.83 29.69 -2.74
CA THR A 358 5.71 30.50 -3.24
C THR A 358 5.30 31.56 -2.23
N LEU A 359 5.20 31.22 -0.94
CA LEU A 359 4.87 32.18 0.12
C LEU A 359 5.96 33.24 0.31
N ALA A 360 7.24 32.85 0.20
CA ALA A 360 8.36 33.78 0.29
C ALA A 360 8.46 34.73 -0.92
N ALA A 361 7.95 34.33 -2.08
CA ALA A 361 7.98 35.10 -3.32
C ALA A 361 6.73 35.98 -3.54
N LEU A 362 5.82 36.07 -2.57
CA LEU A 362 4.60 36.86 -2.71
C LEU A 362 4.94 38.36 -2.91
N PRO A 363 4.47 38.99 -4.00
CA PRO A 363 4.84 40.36 -4.32
C PRO A 363 4.08 41.42 -3.51
N PHE A 364 2.95 41.07 -2.89
CA PHE A 364 2.05 41.99 -2.16
C PHE A 364 1.74 43.30 -2.92
N THR A 365 1.55 43.20 -4.24
CA THR A 365 1.26 44.32 -5.15
C THR A 365 -0.23 44.54 -5.41
N HIS A 366 -1.11 43.86 -4.67
CA HIS A 366 -2.56 44.03 -4.84
C HIS A 366 -3.01 45.39 -4.31
N GLN A 367 -4.09 45.96 -4.89
CA GLN A 367 -4.58 47.30 -4.54
C GLN A 367 -4.79 47.48 -3.01
N ARG A 368 -5.34 46.47 -2.34
CA ARG A 368 -5.60 46.50 -0.88
C ARG A 368 -4.31 46.51 -0.06
N THR A 369 -3.34 45.67 -0.43
CA THR A 369 -2.04 45.60 0.25
C THR A 369 -1.20 46.85 -0.01
N GLN A 370 -1.31 47.42 -1.21
CA GLN A 370 -0.67 48.69 -1.56
C GLN A 370 -1.28 49.87 -0.81
N ALA A 371 -2.61 49.92 -0.64
CA ALA A 371 -3.27 50.97 0.13
C ALA A 371 -2.83 50.97 1.60
N LEU A 372 -2.77 49.78 2.23
CA LEU A 372 -2.22 49.63 3.59
C LEU A 372 -0.74 50.04 3.64
N TYR A 373 0.07 49.57 2.69
CA TYR A 373 1.50 49.90 2.63
C TYR A 373 1.75 51.40 2.44
N ALA A 374 0.99 52.06 1.58
CA ALA A 374 1.04 53.52 1.40
C ALA A 374 0.63 54.24 2.67
N ARG A 375 -0.44 53.81 3.36
CA ARG A 375 -0.88 54.38 4.63
C ARG A 375 0.18 54.30 5.74
N MET A 376 1.02 53.25 5.74
CA MET A 376 2.13 53.13 6.68
C MET A 376 3.30 54.09 6.38
N ILE A 377 3.62 54.31 5.09
CA ILE A 377 4.82 55.04 4.67
C ILE A 377 4.58 56.53 4.40
N THR A 378 3.43 56.88 3.86
CA THR A 378 3.12 58.25 3.49
C THR A 378 2.89 59.09 4.76
N PRO A 379 3.63 60.20 4.96
CA PRO A 379 3.37 61.10 6.07
C PRO A 379 2.00 61.77 5.91
N MET A 380 1.20 61.78 6.97
CA MET A 380 -0.03 62.57 7.01
C MET A 380 0.34 64.05 7.06
N LEU A 381 0.03 64.77 5.99
CA LEU A 381 0.06 66.23 5.96
C LEU A 381 -1.30 66.71 6.45
N GLU A 382 -1.38 67.13 7.71
CA GLU A 382 -2.51 67.92 8.14
C GLU A 382 -2.40 69.28 7.45
N THR A 383 -3.13 69.46 6.36
CA THR A 383 -3.49 70.81 5.91
C THR A 383 -4.40 71.36 6.98
N GLY A 384 -3.82 71.98 8.01
CA GLY A 384 -4.55 72.63 9.08
C GLY A 384 -5.55 73.59 8.45
N GLY A 385 -6.83 73.27 8.55
CA GLY A 385 -7.93 74.18 8.26
C GLY A 385 -8.00 75.24 9.35
N ASN A 386 -6.92 75.97 9.57
CA ASN A 386 -7.02 77.25 10.24
C ASN A 386 -7.58 78.20 9.19
N THR A 387 -8.87 78.48 9.28
CA THR A 387 -9.44 79.71 8.69
C THR A 387 -8.76 80.88 9.40
N GLY A 388 -7.57 81.26 8.94
CA GLY A 388 -6.74 82.24 9.62
C GLY A 388 -5.32 82.28 9.09
N SER A 389 -5.13 83.12 8.07
CA SER A 389 -3.91 83.87 7.75
C SER A 389 -2.59 83.13 8.03
N GLY A 390 -2.18 82.26 7.10
CA GLY A 390 -0.74 82.15 6.84
C GLY A 390 -0.23 83.51 6.32
N PRO A 391 1.04 83.89 6.57
CA PRO A 391 1.60 85.08 5.94
C PRO A 391 1.31 84.97 4.45
N ALA A 392 0.65 85.97 3.88
CA ALA A 392 0.32 85.99 2.47
C ALA A 392 1.62 85.70 1.71
N MET A 393 1.74 84.48 1.17
CA MET A 393 2.78 84.26 0.18
C MET A 393 2.44 85.20 -0.96
N PRO A 394 3.31 86.17 -1.29
CA PRO A 394 3.05 87.00 -2.44
C PRO A 394 2.89 86.04 -3.61
N ILE A 395 1.71 86.05 -4.23
CA ILE A 395 1.50 85.42 -5.52
C ILE A 395 2.59 86.04 -6.40
N PRO A 396 3.59 85.27 -6.87
CA PRO A 396 4.57 85.82 -7.80
C PRO A 396 3.76 86.42 -8.94
N ALA A 397 4.07 87.66 -9.32
CA ALA A 397 3.43 88.32 -10.45
C ALA A 397 3.28 87.31 -11.60
N PRO A 398 2.13 87.30 -12.31
CA PRO A 398 1.83 86.30 -13.32
C PRO A 398 3.08 86.09 -14.15
N LEU A 399 3.60 84.85 -14.13
CA LEU A 399 4.80 84.49 -14.87
C LEU A 399 4.60 85.05 -16.27
N LYS A 400 5.39 86.08 -16.63
CA LYS A 400 5.46 86.52 -18.02
C LYS A 400 5.75 85.24 -18.78
N PRO A 401 4.91 84.82 -19.73
CA PRO A 401 5.25 83.68 -20.54
C PRO A 401 6.63 84.02 -21.10
N LEU A 402 7.62 83.21 -20.74
CA LEU A 402 8.86 83.17 -21.50
C LEU A 402 8.46 82.62 -22.86
N THR A 403 7.92 83.47 -23.71
CA THR A 403 8.14 83.41 -25.15
C THR A 403 9.62 83.75 -25.40
N THR A 404 10.53 83.04 -24.75
CA THR A 404 11.64 82.51 -25.51
C THR A 404 11.00 81.48 -26.41
N ALA A 405 10.88 81.82 -27.69
CA ALA A 405 10.75 80.80 -28.72
C ALA A 405 11.73 79.70 -28.32
N ARG A 406 11.22 78.50 -28.06
CA ARG A 406 12.05 77.31 -27.98
C ARG A 406 12.95 77.42 -29.20
N ALA A 407 14.25 77.57 -28.98
CA ALA A 407 15.21 77.50 -30.04
C ALA A 407 14.96 76.15 -30.70
N ALA A 408 14.21 76.18 -31.81
CA ALA A 408 14.39 75.22 -32.86
C ALA A 408 15.90 75.19 -33.10
N PRO A 409 16.54 74.01 -33.16
CA PRO A 409 17.91 73.93 -33.63
C PRO A 409 17.97 74.71 -34.94
N GLN A 410 18.72 75.81 -34.96
CA GLN A 410 19.11 76.43 -36.22
C GLN A 410 19.81 75.36 -37.02
N ALA A 411 19.33 75.19 -38.25
CA ALA A 411 19.99 74.41 -39.26
C ALA A 411 21.42 74.92 -39.39
N ASP A 412 22.39 74.11 -38.96
CA ASP A 412 23.68 74.09 -39.62
C ASP A 412 23.41 73.41 -40.97
N GLU A 413 23.13 74.25 -41.97
CA GLU A 413 23.07 73.86 -43.37
C GLU A 413 24.43 73.27 -43.76
N GLY A 414 24.46 71.96 -44.01
CA GLY A 414 25.63 71.33 -44.63
C GLY A 414 25.75 69.82 -44.44
N ALA A 415 25.26 69.25 -43.33
CA ALA A 415 25.60 67.86 -43.01
C ALA A 415 24.41 66.86 -43.01
N SER A 416 23.17 67.33 -43.12
CA SER A 416 21.98 66.44 -43.07
C SER A 416 21.31 66.16 -44.42
N ALA A 417 21.71 66.86 -45.49
CA ALA A 417 21.12 66.68 -46.83
C ALA A 417 21.49 65.34 -47.49
N GLN A 418 22.54 64.64 -47.03
CA GLN A 418 22.89 63.31 -47.56
C GLN A 418 22.28 62.14 -46.78
N ARG A 419 21.83 62.31 -45.52
CA ARG A 419 21.24 61.19 -44.75
C ARG A 419 19.72 61.12 -44.82
N VAL A 420 19.03 62.23 -45.08
CA VAL A 420 17.56 62.23 -45.23
C VAL A 420 17.15 61.73 -46.63
N ALA A 421 17.93 62.03 -47.68
CA ALA A 421 17.70 61.49 -49.03
C ALA A 421 17.83 59.95 -49.11
N GLU A 422 18.60 59.34 -48.21
CA GLU A 422 18.79 57.88 -48.16
C GLU A 422 17.73 57.16 -47.30
N GLN A 423 17.00 57.89 -46.45
CA GLN A 423 15.88 57.34 -45.65
C GLN A 423 14.50 57.62 -46.26
N GLU A 424 14.30 58.72 -46.99
CA GLU A 424 13.04 58.95 -47.72
C GLU A 424 12.90 58.06 -48.96
N SER A 425 14.01 57.60 -49.57
CA SER A 425 13.95 56.57 -50.63
C SER A 425 13.61 55.17 -50.09
N LYS A 426 13.76 54.93 -48.78
CA LYS A 426 13.42 53.65 -48.14
C LYS A 426 12.04 53.61 -47.46
N LEU A 427 11.42 54.77 -47.21
CA LEU A 427 10.08 54.82 -46.58
C LEU A 427 8.96 55.28 -47.53
N ALA A 428 9.29 55.79 -48.72
CA ALA A 428 8.31 56.14 -49.77
C ALA A 428 7.98 54.99 -50.75
N SER A 429 8.43 53.76 -50.46
CA SER A 429 8.12 52.55 -51.24
C SER A 429 7.17 51.57 -50.54
N ASP A 430 6.37 52.00 -49.54
CA ASP A 430 5.45 51.05 -48.89
C ASP A 430 4.14 51.66 -48.35
N SER A 431 3.55 52.63 -49.06
CA SER A 431 2.17 53.07 -48.80
C SER A 431 1.51 53.71 -50.03
N GLN A 432 1.21 52.89 -51.04
CA GLN A 432 0.05 53.10 -51.91
C GLN A 432 -0.65 51.75 -52.18
N PRO A 433 -1.99 51.67 -52.06
CA PRO A 433 -2.73 50.44 -52.25
C PRO A 433 -2.97 50.18 -53.74
N LYS A 434 -2.31 49.14 -54.27
CA LYS A 434 -2.63 48.56 -55.57
C LYS A 434 -3.09 47.11 -55.39
N VAL A 435 -4.30 46.87 -55.87
CA VAL A 435 -4.99 45.59 -56.01
C VAL A 435 -4.06 44.49 -56.55
N GLN A 436 -4.00 43.36 -55.85
CA GLN A 436 -3.55 42.04 -56.32
C GLN A 436 -4.26 40.94 -55.49
N PRO A 437 -4.41 39.72 -56.04
CA PRO A 437 -5.68 38.99 -56.06
C PRO A 437 -6.01 38.20 -54.78
N ALA A 438 -7.29 37.86 -54.66
CA ALA A 438 -7.85 36.98 -53.64
C ALA A 438 -6.96 35.77 -53.32
N ALA A 439 -6.69 35.57 -52.04
CA ALA A 439 -6.26 34.28 -51.52
C ALA A 439 -7.29 33.20 -51.87
N PRO A 440 -6.88 31.95 -52.15
CA PRO A 440 -7.81 30.88 -52.47
C PRO A 440 -8.75 30.66 -51.29
N LYS A 441 -10.04 30.44 -51.59
CA LYS A 441 -11.05 29.99 -50.61
C LYS A 441 -10.44 28.92 -49.70
N PRO A 442 -10.76 28.90 -48.39
CA PRO A 442 -10.49 27.70 -47.59
C PRO A 442 -11.12 26.53 -48.36
N LYS A 443 -10.29 25.54 -48.73
CA LYS A 443 -10.84 24.25 -49.15
C LYS A 443 -11.82 23.82 -48.06
N PRO A 444 -12.98 23.25 -48.42
CA PRO A 444 -13.86 22.67 -47.43
C PRO A 444 -13.04 21.78 -46.51
N ALA A 445 -13.39 21.76 -45.23
CA ALA A 445 -13.02 20.64 -44.38
C ALA A 445 -13.20 19.35 -45.21
N PRO A 446 -12.27 18.38 -45.15
CA PRO A 446 -12.57 17.09 -45.73
C PRO A 446 -13.94 16.69 -45.20
N GLU A 447 -14.88 16.41 -46.12
CA GLU A 447 -16.15 15.80 -45.75
C GLU A 447 -15.86 14.71 -44.72
N PRO A 448 -16.71 14.52 -43.70
CA PRO A 448 -16.59 13.37 -42.84
C PRO A 448 -16.48 12.17 -43.78
N LYS A 449 -15.31 11.51 -43.79
CA LYS A 449 -15.24 10.16 -44.33
C LYS A 449 -16.40 9.44 -43.63
N PRO A 450 -17.27 8.76 -44.39
CA PRO A 450 -18.38 8.03 -43.81
C PRO A 450 -17.82 7.22 -42.64
N GLU A 451 -18.55 7.22 -41.52
CA GLU A 451 -18.33 6.24 -40.47
C GLU A 451 -18.00 4.92 -41.16
N PRO A 452 -16.95 4.20 -40.75
CA PRO A 452 -16.79 2.84 -41.24
C PRO A 452 -18.13 2.17 -40.97
N VAL A 453 -18.79 1.76 -42.06
CA VAL A 453 -19.90 0.82 -42.02
C VAL A 453 -19.46 -0.24 -41.02
N PRO A 454 -20.27 -0.57 -40.00
CA PRO A 454 -19.89 -1.62 -39.07
C PRO A 454 -19.47 -2.81 -39.91
N GLU A 455 -18.20 -3.21 -39.80
CA GLU A 455 -17.79 -4.50 -40.33
C GLU A 455 -18.80 -5.50 -39.79
N PRO A 456 -19.36 -6.36 -40.66
CA PRO A 456 -20.32 -7.36 -40.23
C PRO A 456 -19.70 -8.09 -39.05
N ALA A 457 -20.51 -8.32 -38.01
CA ALA A 457 -20.14 -9.14 -36.88
C ALA A 457 -19.32 -10.33 -37.41
N PRO A 458 -18.16 -10.65 -36.82
CA PRO A 458 -17.39 -11.80 -37.27
C PRO A 458 -18.35 -12.99 -37.29
N GLU A 459 -18.56 -13.56 -38.48
CA GLU A 459 -19.25 -14.84 -38.58
C GLU A 459 -18.58 -15.78 -37.58
N PRO A 460 -19.38 -16.55 -36.83
CA PRO A 460 -18.85 -17.47 -35.84
C PRO A 460 -17.75 -18.30 -36.50
N LYS A 461 -16.54 -18.22 -35.95
CA LYS A 461 -15.50 -19.19 -36.29
C LYS A 461 -16.16 -20.57 -36.15
N PRO A 462 -16.08 -21.43 -37.19
CA PRO A 462 -16.60 -22.78 -37.10
C PRO A 462 -16.05 -23.42 -35.82
N GLU A 463 -16.94 -24.08 -35.07
CA GLU A 463 -16.55 -24.95 -33.97
C GLU A 463 -15.34 -25.79 -34.41
N PRO A 464 -14.31 -25.94 -33.56
CA PRO A 464 -13.32 -26.96 -33.83
C PRO A 464 -14.06 -28.29 -33.91
N ALA A 465 -14.17 -28.82 -35.14
CA ALA A 465 -14.48 -30.22 -35.34
C ALA A 465 -13.47 -31.04 -34.52
N PRO A 466 -13.93 -32.13 -33.89
CA PRO A 466 -13.15 -32.88 -32.92
C PRO A 466 -11.78 -33.25 -33.48
N GLU A 467 -10.75 -33.08 -32.67
CA GLU A 467 -9.44 -33.68 -32.93
C GLU A 467 -9.64 -35.17 -33.24
N PRO A 468 -9.06 -35.68 -34.33
CA PRO A 468 -9.08 -37.10 -34.62
C PRO A 468 -8.37 -37.83 -33.48
N THR A 469 -9.06 -38.83 -32.93
CA THR A 469 -8.47 -39.95 -32.19
C THR A 469 -7.11 -40.32 -32.81
N PRO A 470 -6.00 -40.27 -32.06
CA PRO A 470 -4.80 -40.95 -32.51
C PRO A 470 -5.06 -42.45 -32.43
N GLU A 471 -5.36 -43.01 -33.60
CA GLU A 471 -5.26 -44.42 -33.88
C GLU A 471 -3.80 -44.85 -33.67
N SER A 472 -3.65 -45.85 -32.81
CA SER A 472 -2.51 -46.74 -32.61
C SER A 472 -1.48 -46.78 -33.75
N ALA A 473 -0.23 -46.43 -33.44
CA ALA A 473 0.93 -46.91 -34.19
C ALA A 473 2.18 -47.00 -33.28
N SER A 474 2.43 -48.22 -32.83
CA SER A 474 3.75 -48.89 -32.76
C SER A 474 4.88 -48.23 -31.95
N GLU A 475 5.07 -48.79 -30.76
CA GLU A 475 6.33 -49.09 -30.08
C GLU A 475 7.56 -49.25 -31.00
N PRO A 476 8.70 -48.64 -30.63
CA PRO A 476 10.00 -49.19 -30.94
C PRO A 476 10.73 -49.65 -29.66
N GLU A 477 11.03 -50.95 -29.63
CA GLU A 477 11.92 -51.62 -28.70
C GLU A 477 13.34 -51.00 -28.61
N PRO A 478 14.06 -51.22 -27.51
CA PRO A 478 15.31 -50.55 -27.19
C PRO A 478 16.53 -51.12 -27.95
N ILE A 479 17.35 -50.23 -28.50
CA ILE A 479 18.64 -50.58 -29.12
C ILE A 479 19.70 -50.73 -28.03
N SER A 480 20.12 -51.98 -27.83
CA SER A 480 21.34 -52.41 -27.15
C SER A 480 22.59 -52.22 -28.03
N VAL A 481 23.69 -51.69 -27.48
CA VAL A 481 25.05 -51.82 -28.06
C VAL A 481 26.07 -52.01 -26.91
N PRO A 482 27.12 -52.84 -27.07
CA PRO A 482 27.74 -53.61 -26.00
C PRO A 482 29.11 -53.10 -25.50
N ALA A 483 29.56 -53.68 -24.38
CA ALA A 483 30.88 -53.52 -23.79
C ALA A 483 31.96 -54.35 -24.51
N HIS A 484 33.13 -53.77 -24.78
CA HIS A 484 34.42 -54.48 -24.81
C HIS A 484 35.61 -53.53 -24.53
N ALA A 485 36.54 -54.05 -23.72
CA ALA A 485 37.80 -53.46 -23.28
C ALA A 485 38.84 -53.35 -24.43
N PRO A 486 40.00 -52.71 -24.17
CA PRO A 486 41.18 -53.55 -23.87
C PRO A 486 42.17 -53.01 -22.82
N MET A 487 43.02 -53.94 -22.37
CA MET A 487 44.30 -53.83 -21.63
C MET A 487 45.31 -52.91 -22.38
N SER A 488 46.49 -52.47 -21.92
CA SER A 488 47.46 -52.85 -20.87
C SER A 488 48.57 -51.79 -20.90
N GLU A 489 49.20 -51.42 -19.77
CA GLU A 489 50.67 -51.20 -19.68
C GLU A 489 51.13 -51.04 -18.21
N MET A 490 52.06 -51.91 -17.80
CA MET A 490 52.91 -51.87 -16.59
C MET A 490 54.27 -51.19 -16.94
N PRO A 491 55.35 -51.10 -16.10
CA PRO A 491 55.58 -51.62 -14.73
C PRO A 491 56.31 -50.66 -13.75
N SER A 492 56.39 -51.03 -12.46
CA SER A 492 57.65 -51.25 -11.71
C SER A 492 57.39 -51.55 -10.22
N ALA A 493 57.94 -52.67 -9.76
CA ALA A 493 57.99 -53.17 -8.37
C ALA A 493 59.33 -52.75 -7.70
N PRO A 494 59.83 -53.33 -6.57
CA PRO A 494 59.23 -54.20 -5.55
C PRO A 494 59.69 -53.89 -4.09
N ARG A 495 59.13 -54.62 -3.09
CA ARG A 495 59.80 -55.32 -1.95
C ARG A 495 58.73 -55.81 -0.95
N SER A 496 58.46 -57.12 -0.87
CA SER A 496 59.04 -58.13 0.07
C SER A 496 58.68 -57.81 1.54
N GLU A 497 58.15 -58.66 2.42
CA GLU A 497 57.98 -60.12 2.51
C GLU A 497 57.17 -60.40 3.84
N PRO A 498 57.04 -61.61 4.43
CA PRO A 498 55.74 -62.28 4.48
C PRO A 498 55.28 -62.77 5.88
N SER A 499 54.17 -63.53 5.86
CA SER A 499 53.96 -64.79 6.61
C SER A 499 53.19 -64.78 7.93
N SER A 500 52.14 -65.61 7.89
CA SER A 500 51.77 -66.68 8.84
C SER A 500 50.34 -66.47 9.36
N GLY A 501 49.32 -67.28 9.07
CA GLY A 501 49.31 -68.72 8.82
C GLY A 501 48.74 -69.41 10.04
N LEU A 502 47.45 -69.77 10.02
CA LEU A 502 46.98 -71.04 10.58
C LEU A 502 45.57 -71.39 10.09
N ALA A 503 45.38 -72.68 9.84
CA ALA A 503 44.27 -73.30 9.16
C ALA A 503 43.50 -74.26 10.09
N ALA A 504 42.37 -74.76 9.57
CA ALA A 504 41.69 -76.05 9.83
C ALA A 504 40.45 -76.07 10.78
N LYS A 505 39.24 -75.95 10.20
CA LYS A 505 38.28 -77.01 9.74
C LYS A 505 38.00 -78.20 10.72
N PRO A 506 36.91 -79.01 10.53
CA PRO A 506 35.44 -78.79 10.66
C PRO A 506 34.76 -79.80 11.64
N GLU A 507 33.49 -79.62 12.01
CA GLU A 507 32.61 -80.75 12.38
C GLU A 507 31.14 -80.43 12.01
N ARG A 508 30.47 -81.43 11.42
CA ARG A 508 29.12 -81.40 10.83
C ARG A 508 28.07 -81.93 11.82
N GLU A 509 26.95 -81.21 11.98
CA GLU A 509 25.52 -81.57 11.70
C GLU A 509 24.97 -83.00 11.97
N PRO A 510 23.63 -83.27 11.96
CA PRO A 510 22.43 -82.44 11.63
C PRO A 510 21.23 -82.67 12.63
N LYS A 511 19.97 -82.15 12.56
CA LYS A 511 18.91 -82.03 11.51
C LYS A 511 17.77 -81.08 12.01
N GLN A 512 17.32 -80.09 11.22
CA GLN A 512 16.06 -79.99 10.39
C GLN A 512 14.77 -79.77 11.21
N GLU A 513 13.85 -78.83 10.91
CA GLU A 513 13.17 -78.30 9.69
C GLU A 513 12.62 -76.89 10.03
N SER A 514 12.31 -75.91 9.17
CA SER A 514 12.21 -75.76 7.72
C SER A 514 12.23 -74.26 7.38
N SER A 515 13.25 -73.80 6.63
CA SER A 515 13.29 -72.49 5.98
C SER A 515 13.10 -72.70 4.48
N VAL A 516 12.15 -72.00 3.85
CA VAL A 516 11.92 -72.07 2.41
C VAL A 516 12.66 -70.94 1.69
N ASP A 517 13.44 -71.40 0.72
CA ASP A 517 14.23 -70.80 -0.35
C ASP A 517 13.95 -69.37 -0.84
N ALA A 518 15.08 -68.69 -1.13
CA ALA A 518 15.17 -67.66 -2.16
C ALA A 518 15.60 -68.30 -3.49
N ARG A 519 14.74 -68.20 -4.51
CA ARG A 519 15.10 -68.25 -5.93
C ARG A 519 14.40 -67.11 -6.67
N SER A 520 15.19 -66.37 -7.44
CA SER A 520 14.83 -65.67 -8.70
C SER A 520 13.51 -64.88 -8.76
N GLY A 521 13.64 -63.55 -8.71
CA GLY A 521 12.83 -62.58 -9.48
C GLY A 521 11.31 -62.68 -9.42
N THR A 522 10.69 -62.04 -8.43
CA THR A 522 9.28 -61.58 -8.48
C THR A 522 9.11 -60.44 -7.45
N PRO A 523 8.43 -59.31 -7.75
CA PRO A 523 8.18 -58.24 -6.77
C PRO A 523 7.30 -58.75 -5.61
N PRO A 524 7.27 -58.10 -4.43
CA PRO A 524 6.51 -58.59 -3.28
C PRO A 524 5.03 -58.74 -3.67
N THR A 525 4.52 -59.97 -3.57
CA THR A 525 3.11 -60.31 -3.78
C THR A 525 2.27 -59.56 -2.74
N GLY A 526 1.34 -58.73 -3.22
CA GLY A 526 0.41 -57.98 -2.37
C GLY A 526 -0.45 -58.92 -1.52
N THR A 527 -0.82 -58.48 -0.31
CA THR A 527 -1.71 -59.23 0.58
C THR A 527 -3.06 -59.44 -0.11
N ALA A 528 -3.46 -60.68 -0.32
CA ALA A 528 -4.78 -61.01 -0.88
C ALA A 528 -5.88 -60.77 0.18
N ILE A 529 -6.82 -59.88 -0.11
CA ILE A 529 -7.92 -59.52 0.78
C ILE A 529 -9.21 -60.18 0.27
N ALA A 530 -9.78 -61.04 1.11
CA ALA A 530 -10.97 -61.82 0.78
C ALA A 530 -12.22 -60.96 0.56
N ALA A 531 -13.20 -61.51 -0.15
CA ALA A 531 -14.46 -60.84 -0.46
C ALA A 531 -15.36 -60.52 0.74
N ASP A 532 -15.01 -60.89 1.97
CA ASP A 532 -15.69 -60.52 3.23
C ASP A 532 -14.75 -59.75 4.19
N ALA A 533 -13.59 -59.30 3.70
CA ALA A 533 -12.55 -58.71 4.52
C ALA A 533 -12.25 -57.24 4.19
N CYS A 534 -11.62 -56.54 5.13
CA CYS A 534 -11.18 -55.15 5.01
C CYS A 534 -9.74 -54.95 5.51
N VAL A 535 -9.14 -53.83 5.11
CA VAL A 535 -7.93 -53.29 5.73
C VAL A 535 -8.32 -52.33 6.85
N LEU A 536 -7.79 -52.52 8.05
CA LEU A 536 -8.06 -51.70 9.23
C LEU A 536 -6.92 -50.69 9.46
N LEU A 537 -7.24 -49.40 9.47
CA LEU A 537 -6.30 -48.34 9.82
C LEU A 537 -6.64 -47.80 11.21
N ILE A 538 -5.70 -47.80 12.14
CA ILE A 538 -5.93 -47.36 13.53
C ILE A 538 -5.15 -46.08 13.79
N HIS A 539 -5.82 -45.04 14.29
CA HIS A 539 -5.13 -43.81 14.69
C HIS A 539 -4.18 -44.08 15.85
N VAL A 540 -3.00 -43.46 15.87
CA VAL A 540 -1.92 -43.73 16.82
C VAL A 540 -2.36 -43.55 18.27
N ASP A 541 -3.14 -42.50 18.56
CA ASP A 541 -3.69 -42.23 19.90
C ASP A 541 -4.57 -43.39 20.43
N VAL A 542 -5.22 -44.14 19.54
CA VAL A 542 -6.01 -45.33 19.89
C VAL A 542 -5.13 -46.58 19.83
N ALA A 543 -4.18 -46.65 18.90
CA ALA A 543 -3.29 -47.80 18.78
C ALA A 543 -2.37 -47.95 19.99
N ASP A 544 -1.92 -46.84 20.57
CA ASP A 544 -0.98 -46.82 21.71
C ASP A 544 -1.64 -47.24 23.04
N THR A 545 -2.97 -47.18 23.12
CA THR A 545 -3.76 -47.57 24.31
C THR A 545 -4.31 -49.00 24.24
N LEU A 546 -4.31 -49.63 23.06
CA LEU A 546 -4.83 -50.99 22.87
C LEU A 546 -3.81 -52.06 23.26
N GLU A 547 -4.19 -52.96 24.18
CA GLU A 547 -3.41 -54.16 24.48
C GLU A 547 -3.71 -55.30 23.50
N GLU A 548 -2.88 -56.35 23.47
CA GLU A 548 -3.09 -57.53 22.60
C GLU A 548 -4.47 -58.18 22.80
N ALA A 549 -5.01 -58.13 24.03
CA ALA A 549 -6.33 -58.65 24.36
C ALA A 549 -7.48 -57.85 23.72
N ASP A 550 -7.32 -56.54 23.54
CA ASP A 550 -8.35 -55.64 23.03
C ASP A 550 -8.52 -55.74 21.52
N HIS A 551 -7.48 -56.16 20.79
CA HIS A 551 -7.53 -56.34 19.34
C HIS A 551 -8.60 -57.35 18.92
N GLY A 552 -8.81 -58.41 19.73
CA GLY A 552 -9.89 -59.38 19.50
C GLY A 552 -11.29 -58.77 19.68
N ARG A 553 -11.45 -57.94 20.71
CA ARG A 553 -12.69 -57.19 20.99
C ARG A 553 -13.00 -56.19 19.87
N LEU A 554 -12.00 -55.42 19.44
CA LEU A 554 -12.12 -54.47 18.33
C LEU A 554 -12.56 -55.14 17.04
N GLN A 555 -11.95 -56.27 16.66
CA GLN A 555 -12.33 -57.02 15.45
C GLN A 555 -13.78 -57.53 15.53
N LEU A 556 -14.25 -57.94 16.71
CA LEU A 556 -15.62 -58.39 16.90
C LEU A 556 -16.61 -57.23 16.75
N MET A 557 -16.34 -56.09 17.38
CA MET A 557 -17.16 -54.88 17.27
C MET A 557 -17.22 -54.37 15.83
N LEU A 558 -16.07 -54.32 15.15
CA LEU A 558 -15.99 -53.87 13.76
C LEU A 558 -16.72 -54.84 12.81
N ARG A 559 -16.67 -56.14 13.08
CA ARG A 559 -17.43 -57.15 12.33
C ARG A 559 -18.94 -57.03 12.57
N GLN A 560 -19.38 -56.73 13.79
CA GLN A 560 -20.79 -56.47 14.07
C GLN A 560 -21.28 -55.20 13.35
N LEU A 561 -20.44 -54.16 13.30
CA LEU A 561 -20.78 -52.86 12.70
C LEU A 561 -20.76 -52.88 11.16
N SER A 562 -19.81 -53.58 10.56
CA SER A 562 -19.55 -53.54 9.11
C SER A 562 -19.87 -54.83 8.37
N GLY A 563 -19.92 -55.96 9.07
CA GLY A 563 -19.91 -57.30 8.47
C GLY A 563 -18.53 -57.75 7.98
N TRP A 564 -17.48 -56.91 8.06
CA TRP A 564 -16.17 -57.21 7.52
C TRP A 564 -15.24 -57.85 8.56
N ARG A 565 -14.41 -58.79 8.12
CA ARG A 565 -13.29 -59.31 8.91
C ARG A 565 -12.03 -58.50 8.60
N VAL A 566 -11.18 -58.29 9.61
CA VAL A 566 -9.90 -57.61 9.40
C VAL A 566 -8.89 -58.58 8.78
N ALA A 567 -8.38 -58.27 7.59
CA ALA A 567 -7.35 -59.08 6.92
C ALA A 567 -5.94 -58.54 7.13
N ALA A 568 -5.80 -57.22 7.25
CA ALA A 568 -4.54 -56.56 7.56
C ALA A 568 -4.82 -55.27 8.33
N SER A 569 -3.88 -54.83 9.17
CA SER A 569 -3.97 -53.58 9.89
C SER A 569 -2.70 -52.75 9.81
N ALA A 570 -2.84 -51.43 9.88
CA ALA A 570 -1.74 -50.48 9.99
C ALA A 570 -2.13 -49.30 10.87
N THR A 571 -1.13 -48.64 11.46
CA THR A 571 -1.32 -47.46 12.30
C THR A 571 -1.06 -46.17 11.51
N PHE A 572 -1.79 -45.10 11.80
CA PHE A 572 -1.59 -43.77 11.19
C PHE A 572 -1.72 -42.65 12.24
N GLY A 573 -1.25 -41.43 11.94
CA GLY A 573 -1.35 -40.28 12.85
C GLY A 573 -0.02 -39.85 13.50
N GLY A 574 0.96 -40.74 13.64
CA GLY A 574 2.29 -40.43 14.21
C GLY A 574 3.31 -39.79 13.25
N GLY A 575 2.86 -39.16 12.15
CA GLY A 575 3.71 -38.51 11.14
C GLY A 575 3.68 -39.15 9.74
N SER A 576 4.52 -38.64 8.83
CA SER A 576 4.46 -38.95 7.39
C SER A 576 4.85 -40.38 7.03
N THR A 577 5.72 -41.01 7.82
CA THR A 577 6.17 -42.41 7.60
C THR A 577 5.05 -43.40 7.84
N MET A 578 4.35 -43.30 8.98
CA MET A 578 3.22 -44.16 9.33
C MET A 578 2.05 -43.98 8.35
N ALA A 579 1.74 -42.72 8.00
CA ALA A 579 0.73 -42.44 6.98
C ALA A 579 1.08 -43.07 5.61
N THR A 580 2.34 -42.98 5.18
CA THR A 580 2.79 -43.57 3.91
C THR A 580 2.71 -45.10 3.95
N GLN A 581 3.07 -45.71 5.08
CA GLN A 581 2.98 -47.16 5.26
C GLN A 581 1.53 -47.66 5.24
N ALA A 582 0.64 -46.96 5.95
CA ALA A 582 -0.79 -47.25 5.95
C ALA A 582 -1.41 -47.14 4.54
N LEU A 583 -1.10 -46.07 3.79
CA LEU A 583 -1.58 -45.88 2.43
C LEU A 583 -0.98 -46.91 1.46
N SER A 584 0.29 -47.27 1.63
CA SER A 584 0.95 -48.30 0.83
C SER A 584 0.32 -49.68 1.06
N LEU A 585 -0.10 -50.00 2.28
CA LEU A 585 -0.84 -51.23 2.56
C LEU A 585 -2.16 -51.28 1.79
N VAL A 586 -2.92 -50.18 1.77
CA VAL A 586 -4.19 -50.09 1.04
C VAL A 586 -3.97 -50.20 -0.46
N HIS A 587 -2.98 -49.47 -1.00
CA HIS A 587 -2.69 -49.42 -2.43
C HIS A 587 -2.16 -50.76 -2.97
N ASN A 588 -1.31 -51.46 -2.20
CA ASN A 588 -0.68 -52.71 -2.62
C ASN A 588 -1.53 -53.95 -2.31
N SER A 589 -2.70 -53.80 -1.70
CA SER A 589 -3.61 -54.91 -1.40
C SER A 589 -4.27 -55.46 -2.66
N GLN A 590 -4.33 -56.79 -2.77
CA GLN A 590 -4.99 -57.48 -3.88
C GLN A 590 -6.41 -57.86 -3.46
N TRP A 591 -7.40 -57.09 -3.90
CA TRP A 591 -8.80 -57.28 -3.53
C TRP A 591 -9.44 -58.39 -4.37
N GLU A 592 -9.89 -59.47 -3.72
CA GLU A 592 -10.57 -60.60 -4.40
C GLU A 592 -11.88 -60.16 -5.08
N SER A 593 -12.58 -59.20 -4.48
CA SER A 593 -13.76 -58.56 -5.05
C SER A 593 -13.66 -57.04 -4.91
N ALA A 594 -13.77 -56.31 -6.03
CA ALA A 594 -14.00 -54.87 -6.00
C ALA A 594 -15.44 -54.56 -5.54
N PRO A 595 -15.70 -53.41 -4.88
CA PRO A 595 -14.73 -52.37 -4.52
C PRO A 595 -13.92 -52.69 -3.25
N ALA A 596 -12.77 -52.01 -3.09
CA ALA A 596 -11.92 -52.09 -1.90
C ALA A 596 -12.68 -51.70 -0.63
N ARG A 597 -12.29 -52.28 0.52
CA ARG A 597 -12.95 -52.03 1.81
C ARG A 597 -11.94 -51.64 2.87
N VAL A 598 -12.07 -50.43 3.37
CA VAL A 598 -11.15 -49.86 4.36
C VAL A 598 -11.94 -49.39 5.56
N ALA A 599 -11.55 -49.84 6.75
CA ALA A 599 -12.09 -49.34 8.00
C ALA A 599 -11.03 -48.49 8.69
N LEU A 600 -11.41 -47.32 9.20
CA LEU A 600 -10.56 -46.43 9.97
C LEU A 600 -11.12 -46.33 11.39
N LEU A 601 -10.28 -46.57 12.39
CA LEU A 601 -10.57 -46.34 13.80
C LEU A 601 -9.93 -45.02 14.23
N GLN A 602 -10.74 -44.11 14.74
CA GLN A 602 -10.35 -42.75 15.11
C GLN A 602 -10.93 -42.39 16.48
N ASP A 603 -10.15 -41.70 17.30
CA ASP A 603 -10.65 -41.04 18.52
C ASP A 603 -11.67 -39.96 18.12
N GLY A 604 -12.93 -40.19 18.50
CA GLY A 604 -14.07 -39.33 18.23
C GLY A 604 -14.23 -38.22 19.26
N SER A 605 -13.63 -38.33 20.46
CA SER A 605 -13.65 -37.28 21.48
C SER A 605 -12.86 -36.04 21.04
N GLN A 606 -11.85 -36.26 20.19
CA GLN A 606 -11.14 -35.17 19.52
C GLN A 606 -11.95 -34.62 18.34
N PRO A 607 -11.96 -33.29 18.15
CA PRO A 607 -12.68 -32.69 17.04
C PRO A 607 -12.07 -33.12 15.69
N PRO A 608 -12.87 -33.21 14.61
CA PRO A 608 -12.40 -33.52 13.26
C PRO A 608 -11.45 -32.44 12.71
N ILE A 609 -10.16 -32.57 13.01
CA ILE A 609 -9.12 -31.65 12.56
C ILE A 609 -8.81 -31.85 11.07
N THR A 610 -8.17 -30.84 10.48
CA THR A 610 -7.86 -30.84 9.04
C THR A 610 -6.96 -32.00 8.63
N GLU A 611 -6.13 -32.51 9.54
CA GLU A 611 -5.24 -33.63 9.29
C GLU A 611 -6.00 -34.95 9.10
N SER A 612 -6.94 -35.30 9.99
CA SER A 612 -7.78 -36.50 9.86
C SER A 612 -8.60 -36.47 8.57
N LEU A 613 -9.18 -35.32 8.22
CA LEU A 613 -9.93 -35.15 6.97
C LEU A 613 -9.04 -35.26 5.72
N ARG A 614 -7.80 -34.77 5.79
CA ARG A 614 -6.80 -34.92 4.72
C ARG A 614 -6.42 -36.39 4.55
N PHE A 615 -6.22 -37.11 5.65
CA PHE A 615 -5.87 -38.52 5.62
C PHE A 615 -7.01 -39.37 5.03
N LEU A 616 -8.27 -39.12 5.39
CA LEU A 616 -9.42 -39.78 4.76
C LEU A 616 -9.46 -39.61 3.24
N ARG A 617 -9.15 -38.40 2.73
CA ARG A 617 -9.03 -38.16 1.28
C ARG A 617 -7.85 -38.91 0.66
N ALA A 618 -6.73 -39.02 1.36
CA ALA A 618 -5.59 -39.79 0.90
C ALA A 618 -5.91 -41.29 0.83
N VAL A 619 -6.66 -41.82 1.82
CA VAL A 619 -7.16 -43.20 1.81
C VAL A 619 -8.11 -43.43 0.63
N ARG A 620 -9.04 -42.49 0.35
CA ARG A 620 -9.90 -42.52 -0.84
C ARG A 620 -9.08 -42.58 -2.14
N ALA A 621 -8.07 -41.74 -2.27
CA ALA A 621 -7.20 -41.73 -3.44
C ALA A 621 -6.40 -43.04 -3.59
N ALA A 622 -5.97 -43.65 -2.49
CA ALA A 622 -5.22 -44.91 -2.49
C ALA A 622 -6.12 -46.13 -2.77
N ALA A 623 -7.36 -46.13 -2.26
CA ALA A 623 -8.31 -47.24 -2.36
C ALA A 623 -9.17 -47.20 -3.65
N GLY A 624 -9.31 -46.02 -4.26
CA GLY A 624 -10.09 -45.77 -5.46
C GLY A 624 -11.48 -45.16 -5.21
N ASP A 625 -12.06 -44.59 -6.27
CA ASP A 625 -13.27 -43.75 -6.21
C ASP A 625 -14.52 -44.48 -5.71
N GLN A 626 -14.58 -45.80 -5.83
CA GLN A 626 -15.73 -46.63 -5.44
C GLN A 626 -15.47 -47.44 -4.15
N ALA A 627 -14.30 -47.28 -3.51
CA ALA A 627 -13.97 -48.01 -2.28
C ALA A 627 -14.99 -47.75 -1.17
N GLN A 628 -15.40 -48.78 -0.44
CA GLN A 628 -16.23 -48.63 0.75
C GLN A 628 -15.33 -48.27 1.92
N ILE A 629 -15.49 -47.05 2.44
CA ILE A 629 -14.72 -46.55 3.58
C ILE A 629 -15.64 -46.44 4.78
N LEU A 630 -15.27 -47.08 5.87
CA LEU A 630 -15.94 -46.94 7.16
C LEU A 630 -15.05 -46.16 8.11
N LEU A 631 -15.51 -45.01 8.58
CA LEU A 631 -14.91 -44.29 9.71
C LEU A 631 -15.67 -44.68 10.99
N ALA A 632 -15.03 -45.49 11.83
CA ALA A 632 -15.55 -45.90 13.13
C ALA A 632 -14.91 -45.00 14.21
N LEU A 633 -15.75 -44.29 14.96
CA LEU A 633 -15.31 -43.42 16.03
C LEU A 633 -15.40 -44.11 17.38
N VAL A 634 -14.38 -43.96 18.21
CA VAL A 634 -14.33 -44.41 19.60
C VAL A 634 -14.38 -43.22 20.55
N GLY A 635 -14.89 -43.40 21.77
CA GLY A 635 -14.78 -42.38 22.83
C GLY A 635 -13.32 -42.15 23.25
N ASP A 636 -13.12 -41.31 24.26
CA ASP A 636 -11.80 -40.97 24.81
C ASP A 636 -11.03 -42.23 25.27
N PRO A 637 -9.96 -42.64 24.58
CA PRO A 637 -9.25 -43.88 24.83
C PRO A 637 -8.29 -43.81 26.05
N GLU A 638 -8.13 -42.65 26.70
CA GLU A 638 -7.23 -42.47 27.86
C GLU A 638 -7.83 -42.99 29.19
N GLY A 639 -9.06 -43.52 29.18
CA GLY A 639 -9.76 -44.08 30.34
C GLY A 639 -9.40 -45.53 30.69
N ASP A 640 -10.16 -46.13 31.62
CA ASP A 640 -9.98 -47.53 32.06
C ASP A 640 -10.36 -48.57 30.97
N ASP A 641 -11.22 -48.19 30.02
CA ASP A 641 -11.58 -48.99 28.84
C ASP A 641 -10.97 -48.32 27.61
N PRO A 642 -10.11 -49.00 26.81
CA PRO A 642 -9.49 -48.43 25.61
C PRO A 642 -10.46 -48.32 24.43
N LEU A 643 -11.66 -48.91 24.51
CA LEU A 643 -12.71 -48.81 23.50
C LEU A 643 -14.06 -48.32 24.07
N PRO A 644 -14.12 -47.12 24.69
CA PRO A 644 -15.33 -46.65 25.34
C PRO A 644 -16.37 -46.12 24.35
N PRO A 645 -17.66 -46.03 24.76
CA PRO A 645 -18.70 -45.43 23.95
C PRO A 645 -18.44 -43.93 23.68
N LEU A 646 -18.82 -43.47 22.49
CA LEU A 646 -18.68 -42.06 22.10
C LEU A 646 -19.91 -41.25 22.51
N ALA A 647 -19.71 -40.05 23.03
CA ALA A 647 -20.80 -39.13 23.32
C ALA A 647 -21.49 -38.65 22.04
N LEU A 648 -22.82 -38.53 22.07
CA LEU A 648 -23.62 -38.11 20.92
C LEU A 648 -23.27 -36.70 20.42
N PHE A 649 -22.83 -35.83 21.34
CA PHE A 649 -22.35 -34.49 21.00
C PHE A 649 -21.13 -34.54 20.06
N ASP A 650 -20.09 -35.28 20.45
CA ASP A 650 -18.84 -35.38 19.68
C ASP A 650 -19.08 -36.05 18.30
N PHE A 651 -19.96 -37.05 18.27
CA PHE A 651 -20.38 -37.68 17.01
C PHE A 651 -21.06 -36.71 16.05
N THR A 652 -21.89 -35.79 16.55
CA THR A 652 -22.60 -34.81 15.71
C THR A 652 -21.63 -33.86 15.02
N ASP A 653 -20.54 -33.48 15.70
CA ASP A 653 -19.48 -32.63 15.13
C ASP A 653 -18.75 -33.35 13.99
N TRP A 654 -18.42 -34.62 14.18
CA TRP A 654 -17.87 -35.46 13.12
C TRP A 654 -18.84 -35.64 11.95
N GLN A 655 -20.11 -35.94 12.23
CA GLN A 655 -21.14 -36.14 11.21
C GLN A 655 -21.26 -34.93 10.27
N SER A 656 -21.32 -33.72 10.83
CA SER A 656 -21.40 -32.50 10.03
C SER A 656 -20.19 -32.32 9.10
N LYS A 657 -18.98 -32.69 9.54
CA LYS A 657 -17.77 -32.58 8.72
C LYS A 657 -17.66 -33.66 7.65
N ILE A 658 -18.07 -34.89 7.95
CA ILE A 658 -18.05 -35.98 6.98
C ILE A 658 -19.11 -35.75 5.89
N GLU A 659 -20.31 -35.28 6.24
CA GLU A 659 -21.34 -34.93 5.24
C GLU A 659 -20.86 -33.84 4.27
N GLN A 660 -20.10 -32.84 4.75
CA GLN A 660 -19.49 -31.80 3.90
C GLN A 660 -18.45 -32.35 2.91
N MET A 661 -17.89 -33.53 3.15
CA MET A 661 -16.95 -34.14 2.20
C MET A 661 -17.66 -34.66 0.95
N GLY A 662 -18.97 -34.92 1.00
CA GLY A 662 -19.76 -35.32 -0.15
C GLY A 662 -19.36 -36.66 -0.77
N ASP A 663 -18.73 -37.54 0.02
CA ASP A 663 -18.28 -38.86 -0.42
C ASP A 663 -19.40 -39.91 -0.17
N PRO A 664 -20.05 -40.43 -1.23
CA PRO A 664 -21.19 -41.34 -1.07
C PRO A 664 -20.79 -42.74 -0.60
N TYR A 665 -19.50 -43.08 -0.60
CA TYR A 665 -18.98 -44.38 -0.17
C TYR A 665 -18.19 -44.30 1.14
N LEU A 666 -18.27 -43.16 1.84
CA LEU A 666 -17.74 -42.97 3.18
C LEU A 666 -18.89 -43.02 4.19
N ARG A 667 -18.87 -44.04 5.06
CA ARG A 667 -19.83 -44.21 6.16
C ARG A 667 -19.19 -43.80 7.48
N LEU A 668 -19.92 -43.04 8.29
CA LEU A 668 -19.52 -42.68 9.65
C LEU A 668 -20.36 -43.49 10.65
N GLU A 669 -19.71 -44.10 11.65
CA GLU A 669 -20.38 -44.89 12.69
C GLU A 669 -19.71 -44.71 14.05
N MET A 670 -20.47 -44.91 15.12
CA MET A 670 -19.90 -45.11 16.47
C MET A 670 -19.46 -46.57 16.60
N LEU A 671 -18.23 -46.82 17.07
CA LEU A 671 -17.72 -48.19 17.29
C LEU A 671 -18.50 -48.90 18.40
N ALA A 672 -18.70 -48.20 19.53
CA ALA A 672 -19.64 -48.56 20.57
C ALA A 672 -20.71 -47.46 20.61
N GLY A 673 -21.98 -47.82 20.37
CA GLY A 673 -23.08 -46.89 20.55
C GLY A 673 -23.19 -46.45 22.01
N SER A 674 -23.67 -45.24 22.26
CA SER A 674 -24.15 -44.88 23.60
C SER A 674 -25.24 -45.89 23.98
N ASP A 675 -25.10 -46.58 25.11
CA ASP A 675 -26.17 -47.43 25.64
C ASP A 675 -27.48 -46.67 25.53
N GLN A 676 -28.42 -47.24 24.78
CA GLN A 676 -29.79 -46.76 24.78
C GLN A 676 -30.24 -46.72 26.23
N GLU A 677 -30.71 -45.55 26.68
CA GLU A 677 -31.65 -45.45 27.80
C GLU A 677 -32.67 -46.57 27.67
N THR A 678 -32.44 -47.64 28.41
CA THR A 678 -33.40 -48.66 28.80
C THR A 678 -33.39 -48.68 30.31
N ASP A 679 -33.87 -47.58 30.90
CA ASP A 679 -34.94 -47.52 31.91
C ASP A 679 -35.08 -46.11 32.53
#